data_AF-A0A1X4NEC2-F1
#
_entry.id   AF-A0A1X4NEC2-F1
#
_cell.length_a   1.000
_cell.length_b   1.000
_cell.length_c   1.000
_cell.angle_alpha   90.00
_cell.angle_beta   90.00
_cell.angle_gamma   90.00
#
_symmetry.space_group_name_H-M   'P 1'
#
loop_
_entity.id
_entity.type
_entity.pdbx_description
1 polymer ?
#
loop_
_entity_poly.entity_id
_entity_poly.type
_entity_poly.pdbx_seq_one_letter_code
_entity_poly.pdbx_strand_id
1 'polypeptide(L)'
;MTDVFNNLFNRDPSNIGPDNFWVKEVLKPGAEVGQVILNIMSGAQGNDLAVLTNKIDVATAYVAAAEAVGDNGTGALKDTILDNVDGTQASVDTATATITAAFPVAGNTINLTTSQDQPGGGGGGTDTQGTGNDDTYSATISANGAGTLQDNDVIAAGGGTDTLAVRVISLNNTETVAPAATGLEEISVDNQAQNGTFIFNFVAIEGEMSVTSTMSSSTNAIFTDFTNLDEGTQIRLVNMNGETTASFKGDRSASTNDVIDLYVENSGVLEDSAIFYAATTAPTSDTTFEIANIETGGTGPSVLDLQGMELLSLVITGDQKLFLEDTDDSFSTLQSVDASGMTAGGLAINAEGSTVSSFSFTGSGQADSLELNNSLFNSANTLSLNGGGGMDTLIVETFTNLSPSSINQVTSFEMLEASNAVSSLVANNYTNIDTFIFAGQTSNGNRLNITGIQNDDHFIFTSDQGQGDETVRFSGQNAGTSLSFELEAQSGTGGEIRIVTDTNSGNDNAAIGFGNSNISSVEIISSGSNAAANVIRSEDNGSDLYYAFDNQNGPTNFTISGSQALTITAETGVNLNAASDERGFEGAVNLDGSNATGDLRIAGSGAADVIQGGSGNDVLYGLGGDNVLTGNEGSDQFRFSNWSGTSTIQDFTAGEDTVGLQRVAFGNTTETQAGTVVSTDDYIENVASITGLSNAETLRIVELQTALSQDQIENQTGSALQSYILVFNSTSGKGELWFDTDWSTTTSRSQTAVFDNIDSLVELTGLSNTDFVEYTF
;
A
#
# COMPACT_ATOMS: atom_id res chain seq x y z
N MET A 1 -65.73 -21.54 -9.85
CA MET A 1 -66.71 -20.70 -9.09
C MET A 1 -66.18 -20.39 -7.71
N THR A 2 -65.78 -21.42 -6.95
CA THR A 2 -64.99 -21.27 -5.71
C THR A 2 -63.70 -20.49 -5.96
N ASP A 3 -63.03 -20.70 -7.09
CA ASP A 3 -61.80 -19.96 -7.43
C ASP A 3 -62.03 -18.45 -7.62
N VAL A 4 -63.19 -18.06 -8.16
CA VAL A 4 -63.55 -16.64 -8.32
C VAL A 4 -63.76 -15.99 -6.95
N PHE A 5 -64.40 -16.71 -6.03
CA PHE A 5 -64.59 -16.26 -4.65
C PHE A 5 -63.25 -16.19 -3.90
N ASN A 6 -62.40 -17.20 -4.06
CA ASN A 6 -61.08 -17.27 -3.46
C ASN A 6 -60.19 -16.14 -3.96
N ASN A 7 -60.13 -15.89 -5.26
CA ASN A 7 -59.32 -14.81 -5.84
C ASN A 7 -59.79 -13.42 -5.38
N LEU A 8 -61.10 -13.25 -5.13
CA LEU A 8 -61.64 -11.98 -4.66
C LEU A 8 -61.39 -11.76 -3.16
N PHE A 9 -61.70 -12.74 -2.31
CA PHE A 9 -61.71 -12.56 -0.85
C PHE A 9 -60.56 -13.25 -0.10
N ASN A 10 -59.64 -13.89 -0.83
CA ASN A 10 -58.50 -14.64 -0.32
C ASN A 10 -58.87 -15.67 0.77
N ARG A 11 -60.05 -16.31 0.63
CA ARG A 11 -60.55 -17.32 1.58
C ARG A 11 -61.46 -18.34 0.90
N ASP A 12 -61.35 -19.60 1.33
CA ASP A 12 -62.17 -20.69 0.81
C ASP A 12 -63.65 -20.58 1.25
N PRO A 13 -64.64 -20.62 0.35
CA PRO A 13 -66.06 -20.56 0.69
C PRO A 13 -66.53 -21.76 1.53
N SER A 14 -65.80 -22.87 1.57
CA SER A 14 -66.08 -23.99 2.48
C SER A 14 -65.83 -23.64 3.96
N ASN A 15 -64.99 -22.65 4.23
CA ASN A 15 -64.61 -22.24 5.59
C ASN A 15 -65.56 -21.22 6.23
N ILE A 16 -66.51 -20.65 5.47
CA ILE A 16 -67.46 -19.63 5.96
C ILE A 16 -68.85 -20.18 6.32
N GLY A 17 -69.03 -21.51 6.19
CA GLY A 17 -70.23 -22.25 6.59
C GLY A 17 -71.34 -22.33 5.51
N PRO A 18 -72.13 -23.41 5.48
CA PRO A 18 -73.12 -23.67 4.43
C PRO A 18 -74.31 -22.70 4.44
N ASP A 19 -74.56 -22.04 5.57
CA ASP A 19 -75.64 -21.06 5.74
C ASP A 19 -75.24 -19.63 5.35
N ASN A 20 -73.96 -19.39 5.00
CA ASN A 20 -73.50 -18.10 4.53
C ASN A 20 -74.16 -17.75 3.19
N PHE A 21 -74.57 -16.48 3.04
CA PHE A 21 -75.26 -15.99 1.85
C PHE A 21 -74.52 -16.33 0.55
N TRP A 22 -73.19 -16.23 0.53
CA TRP A 22 -72.39 -16.53 -0.65
C TRP A 22 -72.48 -17.99 -1.07
N VAL A 23 -72.39 -18.90 -0.11
CA VAL A 23 -72.45 -20.35 -0.37
C VAL A 23 -73.88 -20.78 -0.71
N LYS A 24 -74.86 -20.21 0.00
CA LYS A 24 -76.26 -20.61 -0.09
C LYS A 24 -76.98 -20.04 -1.30
N GLU A 25 -76.73 -18.78 -1.67
CA GLU A 25 -77.49 -18.08 -2.71
C GLU A 25 -76.69 -17.79 -3.98
N VAL A 26 -75.36 -17.68 -3.90
CA VAL A 26 -74.52 -17.18 -5.01
C VAL A 26 -73.67 -18.28 -5.66
N LEU A 27 -73.03 -19.17 -4.89
CA LEU A 27 -72.13 -20.22 -5.39
C LEU A 27 -72.82 -21.57 -5.68
N LYS A 28 -74.10 -21.55 -6.08
CA LYS A 28 -74.88 -22.77 -6.36
C LYS A 28 -74.31 -23.55 -7.56
N PRO A 29 -74.34 -24.91 -7.54
CA PRO A 29 -73.90 -25.72 -8.68
C PRO A 29 -74.65 -25.34 -9.97
N GLY A 30 -73.91 -25.01 -11.03
CA GLY A 30 -74.47 -24.62 -12.33
C GLY A 30 -74.73 -23.13 -12.54
N ALA A 31 -74.38 -22.25 -11.58
CA ALA A 31 -74.44 -20.81 -11.79
C ALA A 31 -73.42 -20.35 -12.85
N GLU A 32 -73.84 -19.48 -13.76
CA GLU A 32 -72.92 -18.88 -14.73
C GLU A 32 -71.94 -17.93 -14.02
N VAL A 33 -70.65 -18.06 -14.34
CA VAL A 33 -69.58 -17.27 -13.70
C VAL A 33 -69.84 -15.76 -13.79
N GLY A 34 -70.37 -15.28 -14.92
CA GLY A 34 -70.74 -13.87 -15.08
C GLY A 34 -71.84 -13.41 -14.11
N GLN A 35 -72.85 -14.25 -13.86
CA GLN A 35 -73.92 -13.95 -12.91
C GLN A 35 -73.42 -14.00 -11.45
N VAL A 36 -72.49 -14.90 -11.15
CA VAL A 36 -71.82 -14.96 -9.83
C VAL A 36 -71.08 -13.67 -9.54
N ILE A 37 -70.30 -13.15 -10.50
CA ILE A 37 -69.58 -11.88 -10.36
C ILE A 37 -70.55 -10.72 -10.12
N LEU A 38 -71.63 -10.60 -10.91
CA LEU A 38 -72.65 -9.56 -10.73
C LEU A 38 -73.34 -9.65 -9.36
N ASN A 39 -73.61 -10.86 -8.87
CA ASN A 39 -74.20 -11.07 -7.55
C ASN A 39 -73.23 -10.74 -6.42
N ILE A 40 -71.93 -11.02 -6.60
CA ILE A 40 -70.89 -10.61 -5.64
C ILE A 40 -70.80 -9.08 -5.58
N MET A 41 -70.71 -8.42 -6.74
CA MET A 41 -70.61 -6.96 -6.82
C MET A 41 -71.85 -6.25 -6.25
N SER A 42 -73.05 -6.77 -6.50
CA SER A 42 -74.31 -6.17 -6.02
C SER A 42 -74.66 -6.51 -4.58
N GLY A 43 -74.11 -7.60 -4.03
CA GLY A 43 -74.45 -8.12 -2.70
C GLY A 43 -73.39 -7.92 -1.62
N ALA A 44 -72.18 -7.48 -1.97
CA ALA A 44 -71.09 -7.31 -1.00
C ALA A 44 -71.41 -6.21 0.02
N GLN A 45 -71.18 -6.52 1.30
CA GLN A 45 -71.41 -5.61 2.43
C GLN A 45 -70.31 -5.80 3.48
N GLY A 46 -70.12 -4.80 4.35
CA GLY A 46 -69.15 -4.86 5.45
C GLY A 46 -67.73 -5.16 4.94
N ASN A 47 -67.04 -6.12 5.57
CA ASN A 47 -65.65 -6.47 5.23
C ASN A 47 -65.48 -6.96 3.79
N ASP A 48 -66.47 -7.66 3.22
CA ASP A 48 -66.38 -8.13 1.83
C ASP A 48 -66.44 -6.95 0.85
N LEU A 49 -67.23 -5.91 1.16
CA LEU A 49 -67.25 -4.68 0.37
C LEU A 49 -65.91 -3.95 0.48
N ALA A 50 -65.31 -3.89 1.67
CA ALA A 50 -64.01 -3.24 1.88
C ALA A 50 -62.89 -3.92 1.08
N VAL A 51 -62.80 -5.26 1.10
CA VAL A 51 -61.80 -6.01 0.30
C VAL A 51 -61.98 -5.74 -1.20
N LEU A 52 -63.23 -5.73 -1.68
CA LEU A 52 -63.51 -5.49 -3.10
C LEU A 52 -63.14 -4.06 -3.51
N THR A 53 -63.48 -3.06 -2.69
CA THR A 53 -63.11 -1.66 -2.92
C THR A 53 -61.59 -1.50 -2.94
N ASN A 54 -60.88 -2.03 -1.95
CA ASN A 54 -59.42 -1.93 -1.87
C ASN A 54 -58.74 -2.58 -3.08
N LYS A 55 -59.20 -3.75 -3.54
CA LYS A 55 -58.65 -4.39 -4.75
C LYS A 55 -58.91 -3.57 -6.02
N ILE A 56 -60.06 -2.91 -6.12
CA ILE A 56 -60.35 -2.00 -7.24
C ILE A 56 -59.43 -0.79 -7.19
N ASP A 57 -59.23 -0.20 -6.01
CA ASP A 57 -58.36 0.97 -5.82
C ASP A 57 -56.92 0.64 -6.21
N VAL A 58 -56.38 -0.50 -5.73
CA VAL A 58 -55.03 -0.98 -6.09
C VAL A 58 -54.91 -1.30 -7.58
N ALA A 59 -55.91 -1.98 -8.18
CA ALA A 59 -55.89 -2.28 -9.62
C ALA A 59 -55.93 -1.00 -10.47
N THR A 60 -56.69 0.01 -10.04
CA THR A 60 -56.78 1.31 -10.70
C THR A 60 -55.45 2.07 -10.58
N ALA A 61 -54.83 2.04 -9.39
CA ALA A 61 -53.51 2.62 -9.16
C ALA A 61 -52.43 1.98 -10.02
N TYR A 62 -52.44 0.64 -10.17
CA TYR A 62 -51.50 -0.08 -11.04
C TYR A 62 -51.59 0.39 -12.49
N VAL A 63 -52.80 0.48 -13.04
CA VAL A 63 -53.00 0.92 -14.43
C VAL A 63 -52.58 2.38 -14.61
N ALA A 64 -52.95 3.25 -13.68
CA ALA A 64 -52.55 4.66 -13.74
C ALA A 64 -51.02 4.84 -13.68
N ALA A 65 -50.34 4.06 -12.84
CA ALA A 65 -48.88 4.11 -12.72
C ALA A 65 -48.18 3.58 -13.98
N ALA A 66 -48.65 2.46 -14.55
CA ALA A 66 -48.16 1.94 -15.83
C ALA A 66 -48.32 2.97 -16.96
N GLU A 67 -49.50 3.59 -17.05
CA GLU A 67 -49.79 4.62 -18.05
C GLU A 67 -48.88 5.85 -17.89
N ALA A 68 -48.58 6.27 -16.66
CA ALA A 68 -47.75 7.43 -16.36
C ALA A 68 -46.31 7.29 -16.89
N VAL A 69 -45.77 6.07 -16.91
CA VAL A 69 -44.42 5.79 -17.46
C VAL A 69 -44.45 5.30 -18.91
N GLY A 70 -45.62 5.27 -19.55
CA GLY A 70 -45.80 4.74 -20.90
C GLY A 70 -45.66 3.22 -21.02
N ASP A 71 -45.75 2.48 -19.91
CA ASP A 71 -45.81 1.02 -19.88
C ASP A 71 -47.23 0.54 -20.21
N ASN A 72 -47.35 -0.64 -20.81
CA ASN A 72 -48.63 -1.20 -21.21
C ASN A 72 -49.32 -2.06 -20.12
N GLY A 73 -48.75 -2.10 -18.91
CA GLY A 73 -49.28 -2.81 -17.74
C GLY A 73 -49.24 -4.33 -17.87
N THR A 74 -48.41 -4.89 -18.77
CA THR A 74 -48.42 -6.34 -19.07
C THR A 74 -47.38 -7.16 -18.32
N GLY A 75 -46.59 -6.53 -17.45
CA GLY A 75 -45.54 -7.16 -16.65
C GLY A 75 -46.03 -8.21 -15.65
N ALA A 76 -45.09 -8.95 -15.05
CA ALA A 76 -45.39 -10.05 -14.12
C ALA A 76 -46.17 -9.59 -12.86
N LEU A 77 -46.02 -8.33 -12.47
CA LEU A 77 -46.68 -7.77 -11.30
C LEU A 77 -48.22 -7.73 -11.42
N LYS A 78 -48.76 -7.64 -12.64
CA LYS A 78 -50.22 -7.64 -12.85
C LYS A 78 -50.90 -8.91 -12.31
N ASP A 79 -50.16 -10.01 -12.27
CA ASP A 79 -50.69 -11.33 -11.91
C ASP A 79 -50.72 -11.51 -10.38
N THR A 80 -49.95 -10.72 -9.62
CA THR A 80 -49.76 -10.92 -8.16
C THR A 80 -50.15 -9.71 -7.31
N ILE A 81 -50.29 -8.51 -7.88
CA ILE A 81 -50.44 -7.26 -7.11
C ILE A 81 -51.69 -7.22 -6.21
N LEU A 82 -52.71 -8.02 -6.51
CA LEU A 82 -53.97 -8.08 -5.75
C LEU A 82 -54.03 -9.24 -4.75
N ASP A 83 -53.02 -10.11 -4.68
CA ASP A 83 -53.09 -11.37 -3.92
C ASP A 83 -53.21 -11.12 -2.40
N ASN A 84 -52.49 -10.11 -1.89
CA ASN A 84 -52.44 -9.77 -0.46
C ASN A 84 -53.31 -8.57 -0.07
N VAL A 85 -54.10 -8.03 -1.00
CA VAL A 85 -54.98 -6.89 -0.70
C VAL A 85 -56.23 -7.39 0.04
N ASP A 86 -56.43 -6.89 1.25
CA ASP A 86 -57.53 -7.25 2.15
C ASP A 86 -58.38 -6.02 2.54
N GLY A 87 -59.22 -6.15 3.58
CA GLY A 87 -60.13 -5.08 4.01
C GLY A 87 -59.46 -3.94 4.80
N THR A 88 -58.14 -3.93 4.91
CA THR A 88 -57.37 -2.93 5.68
C THR A 88 -56.61 -1.96 4.77
N GLN A 89 -56.42 -0.72 5.25
CA GLN A 89 -55.64 0.30 4.55
C GLN A 89 -54.16 -0.11 4.40
N ALA A 90 -53.58 -0.78 5.39
CA ALA A 90 -52.18 -1.23 5.35
C ALA A 90 -51.88 -2.16 4.17
N SER A 91 -52.83 -3.02 3.78
CA SER A 91 -52.68 -3.89 2.60
C SER A 91 -52.67 -3.10 1.28
N VAL A 92 -53.43 -2.01 1.21
CA VAL A 92 -53.46 -1.07 0.08
C VAL A 92 -52.14 -0.29 0.01
N ASP A 93 -51.65 0.21 1.14
CA ASP A 93 -50.39 0.97 1.21
C ASP A 93 -49.21 0.11 0.75
N THR A 94 -49.16 -1.16 1.19
CA THR A 94 -48.13 -2.14 0.77
C THR A 94 -48.14 -2.41 -0.74
N ALA A 95 -49.34 -2.62 -1.31
CA ALA A 95 -49.48 -2.82 -2.74
C ALA A 95 -49.15 -1.55 -3.53
N THR A 96 -49.54 -0.38 -3.02
CA THR A 96 -49.24 0.92 -3.64
C THR A 96 -47.73 1.17 -3.68
N ALA A 97 -47.00 0.91 -2.60
CA ALA A 97 -45.53 1.00 -2.60
C ALA A 97 -44.89 0.06 -3.63
N THR A 98 -45.43 -1.16 -3.78
CA THR A 98 -44.98 -2.12 -4.79
C THR A 98 -45.25 -1.63 -6.22
N ILE A 99 -46.39 -0.95 -6.45
CA ILE A 99 -46.73 -0.32 -7.74
C ILE A 99 -45.77 0.82 -8.06
N THR A 100 -45.53 1.74 -7.11
CA THR A 100 -44.63 2.88 -7.28
C THR A 100 -43.22 2.42 -7.66
N ALA A 101 -42.68 1.40 -6.97
CA ALA A 101 -41.37 0.86 -7.28
C ALA A 101 -41.29 0.21 -8.67
N ALA A 102 -42.39 -0.35 -9.17
CA ALA A 102 -42.44 -1.00 -10.47
C ALA A 102 -42.58 -0.02 -11.66
N PHE A 103 -43.08 1.20 -11.40
CA PHE A 103 -43.31 2.23 -12.42
C PHE A 103 -42.74 3.57 -11.96
N PRO A 104 -41.41 3.71 -11.87
CA PRO A 104 -40.79 4.97 -11.48
C PRO A 104 -41.02 6.02 -12.57
N VAL A 105 -41.60 7.15 -12.18
CA VAL A 105 -41.67 8.34 -13.03
C VAL A 105 -40.41 9.14 -12.77
N ALA A 106 -39.59 9.40 -13.80
CA ALA A 106 -38.42 10.24 -13.63
C ALA A 106 -38.83 11.68 -13.28
N GLY A 107 -38.14 12.30 -12.32
CA GLY A 107 -38.24 13.73 -12.11
C GLY A 107 -37.64 14.52 -13.27
N ASN A 108 -37.74 15.84 -13.16
CA ASN A 108 -37.25 16.82 -14.10
C ASN A 108 -35.73 17.00 -13.95
N THR A 109 -35.07 17.28 -15.07
CA THR A 109 -33.71 17.85 -15.08
C THR A 109 -33.78 19.30 -15.53
N ILE A 110 -33.40 20.22 -14.64
CA ILE A 110 -33.60 21.66 -14.80
C ILE A 110 -32.24 22.36 -14.78
N ASN A 111 -31.94 23.10 -15.85
CA ASN A 111 -30.74 23.94 -15.92
C ASN A 111 -31.09 25.38 -15.57
N LEU A 112 -30.44 25.90 -14.53
CA LEU A 112 -30.56 27.31 -14.14
C LEU A 112 -29.90 28.22 -15.18
N THR A 113 -30.31 29.48 -15.19
CA THR A 113 -29.86 30.48 -16.16
C THR A 113 -29.20 31.67 -15.48
N THR A 114 -28.57 32.56 -16.25
CA THR A 114 -28.01 33.79 -15.68
C THR A 114 -29.09 34.84 -15.36
N SER A 115 -30.37 34.50 -15.52
CA SER A 115 -31.50 35.36 -15.16
C SER A 115 -32.16 34.77 -13.93
N GLN A 116 -32.96 35.58 -13.24
CA GLN A 116 -33.70 35.10 -12.08
C GLN A 116 -34.60 33.90 -12.44
N ASP A 117 -34.32 32.76 -11.82
CA ASP A 117 -35.08 31.53 -11.98
C ASP A 117 -36.09 31.39 -10.82
N GLN A 118 -37.36 31.09 -11.12
CA GLN A 118 -38.42 30.99 -10.13
C GLN A 118 -39.48 29.93 -10.52
N PRO A 119 -40.23 29.40 -9.53
CA PRO A 119 -41.30 28.44 -9.80
C PRO A 119 -42.40 29.08 -10.67
N GLY A 120 -42.83 28.36 -11.71
CA GLY A 120 -43.81 28.83 -12.69
C GLY A 120 -43.25 29.76 -13.78
N GLY A 121 -41.93 29.96 -13.86
CA GLY A 121 -41.25 30.66 -14.96
C GLY A 121 -41.41 32.19 -14.96
N GLY A 122 -41.70 32.80 -13.81
CA GLY A 122 -41.65 34.25 -13.63
C GLY A 122 -40.20 34.76 -13.50
N GLY A 123 -39.88 35.95 -14.04
CA GLY A 123 -38.55 36.58 -13.84
C GLY A 123 -37.61 36.56 -15.05
N GLY A 124 -37.95 35.81 -16.11
CA GLY A 124 -37.17 35.76 -17.36
C GLY A 124 -36.13 34.64 -17.43
N GLY A 125 -35.94 33.89 -16.33
CA GLY A 125 -35.21 32.63 -16.28
C GLY A 125 -36.09 31.39 -16.49
N THR A 126 -35.55 30.23 -16.13
CA THR A 126 -36.17 28.91 -16.19
C THR A 126 -37.22 28.72 -15.09
N ASP A 127 -38.22 27.88 -15.37
CA ASP A 127 -39.18 27.39 -14.38
C ASP A 127 -38.52 26.34 -13.48
N THR A 128 -38.41 26.63 -12.19
CA THR A 128 -37.78 25.76 -11.19
C THR A 128 -38.77 24.85 -10.46
N GLN A 129 -40.05 24.82 -10.85
CA GLN A 129 -41.04 23.94 -10.23
C GLN A 129 -40.73 22.47 -10.55
N GLY A 130 -40.31 21.73 -9.53
CA GLY A 130 -40.12 20.28 -9.59
C GLY A 130 -41.43 19.51 -9.36
N THR A 131 -41.30 18.20 -9.27
CA THR A 131 -42.36 17.21 -9.27
C THR A 131 -42.55 16.58 -7.88
N GLY A 132 -43.08 15.36 -7.82
CA GLY A 132 -43.16 14.57 -6.60
C GLY A 132 -42.21 13.36 -6.63
N ASN A 133 -41.24 13.37 -7.56
CA ASN A 133 -40.17 12.39 -7.70
C ASN A 133 -38.84 13.15 -7.81
N ASP A 134 -37.74 12.44 -7.59
CA ASP A 134 -36.36 12.94 -7.61
C ASP A 134 -36.03 13.78 -8.85
N ASP A 135 -35.92 15.10 -8.65
CA ASP A 135 -35.56 16.10 -9.63
C ASP A 135 -34.07 16.47 -9.51
N THR A 136 -33.47 16.94 -10.61
CA THR A 136 -32.07 17.40 -10.64
C THR A 136 -31.97 18.81 -11.20
N TYR A 137 -31.36 19.68 -10.43
CA TYR A 137 -31.04 21.05 -10.79
C TYR A 137 -29.55 21.16 -11.11
N SER A 138 -29.19 21.94 -12.13
CA SER A 138 -27.80 22.14 -12.53
C SER A 138 -27.50 23.61 -12.70
N ALA A 139 -26.40 24.05 -12.10
CA ALA A 139 -25.99 25.44 -12.10
C ALA A 139 -24.47 25.63 -12.15
N THR A 140 -24.03 26.83 -12.50
CA THR A 140 -22.63 27.22 -12.48
C THR A 140 -22.39 28.46 -11.63
N ILE A 141 -21.20 28.53 -11.05
CA ILE A 141 -20.65 29.73 -10.44
C ILE A 141 -19.49 30.22 -11.29
N SER A 142 -19.44 31.53 -11.54
CA SER A 142 -18.36 32.16 -12.29
C SER A 142 -18.16 33.59 -11.80
N ALA A 143 -16.90 34.01 -11.78
CA ALA A 143 -16.48 35.33 -11.37
C ALA A 143 -17.31 36.45 -12.03
N ASN A 144 -17.55 37.53 -11.28
CA ASN A 144 -18.29 38.72 -11.72
C ASN A 144 -19.78 38.47 -12.01
N GLY A 145 -20.39 37.48 -11.34
CA GLY A 145 -21.82 37.18 -11.48
C GLY A 145 -22.19 36.61 -12.85
N ALA A 146 -21.24 35.97 -13.54
CA ALA A 146 -21.47 35.34 -14.84
C ALA A 146 -22.03 33.91 -14.73
N GLY A 147 -22.17 33.39 -13.50
CA GLY A 147 -22.77 32.09 -13.22
C GLY A 147 -24.29 32.07 -13.37
N THR A 148 -24.85 30.87 -13.34
CA THR A 148 -26.30 30.64 -13.43
C THR A 148 -26.97 30.43 -12.08
N LEU A 149 -26.24 30.29 -10.98
CA LEU A 149 -26.83 30.33 -9.64
C LEU A 149 -26.64 31.72 -9.04
N GLN A 150 -27.73 32.34 -8.58
CA GLN A 150 -27.78 33.70 -8.07
C GLN A 150 -28.58 33.78 -6.76
N ASP A 151 -28.29 34.78 -5.93
CA ASP A 151 -28.96 35.00 -4.63
C ASP A 151 -30.49 35.21 -4.73
N ASN A 152 -30.97 35.66 -5.89
CA ASN A 152 -32.39 35.94 -6.11
C ASN A 152 -33.15 34.78 -6.76
N ASP A 153 -32.50 33.65 -7.01
CA ASP A 153 -33.13 32.43 -7.50
C ASP A 153 -33.99 31.80 -6.41
N VAL A 154 -35.09 31.19 -6.85
CA VAL A 154 -36.04 30.47 -5.99
C VAL A 154 -36.26 29.09 -6.59
N ILE A 155 -35.96 28.03 -5.85
CA ILE A 155 -36.15 26.63 -6.27
C ILE A 155 -37.28 26.01 -5.44
N ALA A 156 -38.23 25.37 -6.11
CA ALA A 156 -39.28 24.59 -5.44
C ALA A 156 -39.28 23.18 -6.03
N ALA A 157 -38.44 22.31 -5.48
CA ALA A 157 -38.18 20.99 -6.02
C ALA A 157 -39.33 20.00 -5.77
N GLY A 158 -40.04 20.16 -4.65
CA GLY A 158 -41.32 19.50 -4.45
C GLY A 158 -41.18 18.32 -3.50
N GLY A 159 -41.36 17.10 -3.98
CA GLY A 159 -41.12 15.91 -3.17
C GLY A 159 -40.30 14.90 -3.93
N GLY A 160 -39.65 13.99 -3.21
CA GLY A 160 -38.58 13.15 -3.76
C GLY A 160 -37.31 13.38 -2.95
N THR A 161 -36.21 12.83 -3.42
CA THR A 161 -34.86 13.25 -3.03
C THR A 161 -34.30 14.08 -4.16
N ASP A 162 -34.30 15.40 -4.00
CA ASP A 162 -33.99 16.34 -5.06
C ASP A 162 -32.54 16.85 -4.95
N THR A 163 -31.83 16.90 -6.08
CA THR A 163 -30.40 17.25 -6.14
C THR A 163 -30.18 18.61 -6.79
N LEU A 164 -29.32 19.45 -6.20
CA LEU A 164 -28.72 20.62 -6.86
C LEU A 164 -27.22 20.39 -7.12
N ALA A 165 -26.85 20.26 -8.39
CA ALA A 165 -25.46 20.16 -8.84
C ALA A 165 -24.91 21.53 -9.25
N VAL A 166 -23.88 21.99 -8.56
CA VAL A 166 -23.21 23.28 -8.77
C VAL A 166 -21.78 23.04 -9.23
N ARG A 167 -21.41 23.64 -10.36
CA ARG A 167 -20.02 23.64 -10.83
C ARG A 167 -19.41 25.03 -10.70
N VAL A 168 -18.37 25.16 -9.89
CA VAL A 168 -17.64 26.42 -9.71
C VAL A 168 -16.52 26.50 -10.74
N ILE A 169 -16.63 27.41 -11.69
CA ILE A 169 -15.70 27.53 -12.82
C ILE A 169 -14.57 28.53 -12.52
N SER A 170 -14.88 29.61 -11.81
CA SER A 170 -13.94 30.70 -11.50
C SER A 170 -14.42 31.57 -10.36
N LEU A 171 -13.49 32.14 -9.59
CA LEU A 171 -13.74 33.02 -8.44
C LEU A 171 -12.82 34.26 -8.53
N ASN A 172 -13.26 35.41 -7.97
CA ASN A 172 -12.42 36.62 -7.90
C ASN A 172 -11.60 36.76 -6.59
N ASN A 173 -12.01 36.03 -5.55
CA ASN A 173 -11.29 35.76 -4.30
C ASN A 173 -12.21 34.93 -3.40
N THR A 174 -13.34 35.51 -2.99
CA THR A 174 -14.40 34.85 -2.24
C THR A 174 -15.72 35.18 -2.93
N GLU A 175 -16.53 34.17 -3.25
CA GLU A 175 -17.88 34.35 -3.79
C GLU A 175 -18.86 33.57 -2.93
N THR A 176 -19.90 34.25 -2.45
CA THR A 176 -20.96 33.67 -1.62
C THR A 176 -22.26 33.68 -2.40
N VAL A 177 -23.00 32.57 -2.36
CA VAL A 177 -24.35 32.49 -2.95
C VAL A 177 -25.33 31.90 -1.96
N ALA A 178 -26.49 32.54 -1.85
CA ALA A 178 -27.56 32.20 -0.90
C ALA A 178 -28.93 32.16 -1.60
N PRO A 179 -29.22 31.12 -2.43
CA PRO A 179 -30.50 31.03 -3.11
C PRO A 179 -31.60 30.64 -2.10
N ALA A 180 -32.86 30.87 -2.45
CA ALA A 180 -33.98 30.35 -1.67
C ALA A 180 -34.43 29.00 -2.26
N ALA A 181 -34.57 27.96 -1.44
CA ALA A 181 -35.05 26.67 -1.93
C ALA A 181 -35.96 25.95 -0.93
N THR A 182 -36.90 25.16 -1.44
CA THR A 182 -37.73 24.26 -0.65
C THR A 182 -37.75 22.86 -1.27
N GLY A 183 -37.52 21.85 -0.44
CA GLY A 183 -37.49 20.44 -0.86
C GLY A 183 -36.22 20.07 -1.62
N LEU A 184 -35.07 20.70 -1.32
CA LEU A 184 -33.78 20.24 -1.83
C LEU A 184 -33.09 19.43 -0.74
N GLU A 185 -32.76 18.19 -1.03
CA GLU A 185 -32.17 17.28 -0.05
C GLU A 185 -30.66 17.06 -0.29
N GLU A 186 -30.20 17.10 -1.54
CA GLU A 186 -28.80 16.85 -1.89
C GLU A 186 -28.19 18.02 -2.64
N ILE A 187 -27.08 18.57 -2.14
CA ILE A 187 -26.37 19.65 -2.82
C ILE A 187 -24.97 19.16 -3.14
N SER A 188 -24.56 19.20 -4.41
CA SER A 188 -23.21 18.81 -4.85
C SER A 188 -22.49 20.00 -5.44
N VAL A 189 -21.29 20.28 -4.94
CA VAL A 189 -20.40 21.35 -5.41
C VAL A 189 -19.13 20.74 -5.98
N ASP A 190 -18.95 20.85 -7.28
CA ASP A 190 -17.70 20.55 -7.98
C ASP A 190 -16.91 21.85 -8.20
N ASN A 191 -15.91 22.09 -7.35
CA ASN A 191 -15.09 23.28 -7.39
C ASN A 191 -13.88 23.10 -8.31
N GLN A 192 -13.98 23.67 -9.50
CA GLN A 192 -12.98 23.63 -10.58
C GLN A 192 -12.24 24.97 -10.72
N ALA A 193 -12.42 25.90 -9.78
CA ALA A 193 -11.71 27.17 -9.78
C ALA A 193 -10.21 26.95 -9.59
N GLN A 194 -9.39 27.93 -9.99
CA GLN A 194 -7.92 27.84 -9.82
C GLN A 194 -7.45 28.32 -8.45
N ASN A 195 -8.24 29.17 -7.80
CA ASN A 195 -8.02 29.68 -6.46
C ASN A 195 -9.29 30.33 -5.93
N GLY A 196 -9.29 30.58 -4.62
CA GLY A 196 -10.34 31.31 -3.92
C GLY A 196 -11.31 30.40 -3.16
N THR A 197 -12.24 31.05 -2.49
CA THR A 197 -13.23 30.43 -1.61
C THR A 197 -14.62 30.56 -2.22
N PHE A 198 -15.30 29.45 -2.41
CA PHE A 198 -16.73 29.45 -2.72
C PHE A 198 -17.52 29.15 -1.44
N ILE A 199 -18.54 29.98 -1.17
CA ILE A 199 -19.40 29.81 0.01
C ILE A 199 -20.84 29.56 -0.47
N PHE A 200 -21.38 28.39 -0.16
CA PHE A 200 -22.79 28.09 -0.34
C PHE A 200 -23.52 28.31 0.98
N ASN A 201 -24.53 29.18 0.98
CA ASN A 201 -25.22 29.61 2.18
C ASN A 201 -26.68 29.12 2.19
N PHE A 202 -26.99 28.26 3.15
CA PHE A 202 -28.28 27.59 3.35
C PHE A 202 -29.24 28.40 4.23
N VAL A 203 -29.01 29.70 4.45
CA VAL A 203 -29.88 30.56 5.29
C VAL A 203 -31.36 30.55 4.88
N ALA A 204 -31.65 30.25 3.61
CA ALA A 204 -33.00 30.16 3.04
C ALA A 204 -33.31 28.77 2.45
N ILE A 205 -32.62 27.74 2.94
CA ILE A 205 -32.84 26.33 2.62
C ILE A 205 -33.01 25.58 3.95
N GLU A 206 -33.93 24.63 3.96
CA GLU A 206 -34.19 23.75 5.11
C GLU A 206 -34.48 22.34 4.59
N GLY A 207 -34.15 21.33 5.39
CA GLY A 207 -34.41 19.92 5.09
C GLY A 207 -33.34 19.24 4.24
N GLU A 208 -32.19 19.88 4.02
CA GLU A 208 -31.05 19.25 3.35
C GLU A 208 -30.59 17.99 4.12
N MET A 209 -30.36 16.90 3.39
CA MET A 209 -29.87 15.64 3.94
C MET A 209 -28.36 15.51 3.79
N SER A 210 -27.80 15.95 2.66
CA SER A 210 -26.36 15.89 2.43
C SER A 210 -25.83 17.02 1.55
N VAL A 211 -24.56 17.37 1.80
CA VAL A 211 -23.78 18.25 0.93
C VAL A 211 -22.51 17.55 0.48
N THR A 212 -22.19 17.64 -0.80
CA THR A 212 -21.00 17.00 -1.41
C THR A 212 -20.03 18.06 -1.91
N SER A 213 -18.77 17.93 -1.53
CA SER A 213 -17.64 18.72 -2.02
C SER A 213 -16.75 17.85 -2.91
N THR A 214 -16.45 18.34 -4.10
CA THR A 214 -15.55 17.71 -5.08
C THR A 214 -14.55 18.74 -5.58
N MET A 215 -13.26 18.38 -5.61
CA MET A 215 -12.17 19.27 -6.03
C MET A 215 -11.08 18.47 -6.74
N SER A 216 -11.16 18.42 -8.07
CA SER A 216 -10.26 17.58 -8.89
C SER A 216 -8.86 18.16 -9.13
N SER A 217 -8.59 19.40 -8.70
CA SER A 217 -7.26 20.04 -8.84
C SER A 217 -6.52 20.14 -7.51
N SER A 218 -5.30 19.62 -7.47
CA SER A 218 -4.39 19.55 -6.32
C SER A 218 -3.69 20.89 -6.01
N THR A 219 -4.42 22.01 -6.00
CA THR A 219 -3.84 23.29 -5.57
C THR A 219 -4.45 23.69 -4.24
N ASN A 220 -3.62 23.78 -3.19
CA ASN A 220 -3.95 24.14 -1.79
C ASN A 220 -4.47 25.59 -1.62
N ALA A 221 -5.18 26.12 -2.61
CA ALA A 221 -5.71 27.48 -2.66
C ALA A 221 -7.20 27.50 -3.05
N ILE A 222 -7.88 26.35 -3.01
CA ILE A 222 -9.29 26.19 -3.36
C ILE A 222 -10.04 25.73 -2.12
N PHE A 223 -11.09 26.47 -1.78
CA PHE A 223 -11.88 26.26 -0.57
C PHE A 223 -13.37 26.21 -0.92
N THR A 224 -14.11 25.30 -0.30
CA THR A 224 -15.57 25.24 -0.39
C THR A 224 -16.17 25.25 1.01
N ASP A 225 -16.95 26.28 1.31
CA ASP A 225 -17.59 26.46 2.61
C ASP A 225 -19.11 26.28 2.49
N PHE A 226 -19.66 25.39 3.32
CA PHE A 226 -21.10 25.25 3.50
C PHE A 226 -21.50 25.96 4.79
N THR A 227 -22.44 26.91 4.71
CA THR A 227 -22.84 27.72 5.88
C THR A 227 -24.33 27.68 6.14
N ASN A 228 -24.70 27.72 7.42
CA ASN A 228 -26.08 27.61 7.89
C ASN A 228 -26.72 26.28 7.50
N LEU A 229 -26.02 25.15 7.64
CA LEU A 229 -26.59 23.81 7.43
C LEU A 229 -27.52 23.41 8.59
N ASP A 230 -28.56 22.64 8.30
CA ASP A 230 -29.40 22.02 9.31
C ASP A 230 -28.63 20.98 10.13
N GLU A 231 -28.99 20.84 11.41
CA GLU A 231 -28.45 19.80 12.30
C GLU A 231 -28.67 18.40 11.71
N GLY A 232 -27.60 17.60 11.64
CA GLY A 232 -27.64 16.24 11.10
C GLY A 232 -27.41 16.11 9.59
N THR A 233 -27.12 17.22 8.88
CA THR A 233 -26.72 17.16 7.46
C THR A 233 -25.39 16.41 7.32
N GLN A 234 -25.36 15.38 6.46
CA GLN A 234 -24.13 14.64 6.16
C GLN A 234 -23.21 15.45 5.24
N ILE A 235 -21.91 15.50 5.55
CA ILE A 235 -20.90 16.11 4.68
C ILE A 235 -20.20 15.02 3.87
N ARG A 236 -20.13 15.16 2.55
CA ARG A 236 -19.52 14.18 1.65
C ARG A 236 -18.32 14.79 0.94
N LEU A 237 -17.15 14.18 1.08
CA LEU A 237 -15.89 14.58 0.46
C LEU A 237 -15.55 13.55 -0.62
N VAL A 238 -15.72 13.92 -1.89
CA VAL A 238 -15.66 12.98 -3.01
C VAL A 238 -14.70 13.50 -4.06
N ASN A 239 -13.56 12.83 -4.23
CA ASN A 239 -12.44 13.30 -5.05
C ASN A 239 -12.05 14.73 -4.66
N MET A 240 -11.83 14.96 -3.36
CA MET A 240 -11.58 16.27 -2.77
C MET A 240 -10.10 16.37 -2.35
N ASN A 241 -9.33 17.25 -3.00
CA ASN A 241 -7.89 17.47 -2.73
C ASN A 241 -7.61 18.89 -2.22
N GLY A 242 -8.51 19.45 -1.40
CA GLY A 242 -8.44 20.82 -0.91
C GLY A 242 -9.03 20.94 0.50
N GLU A 243 -9.63 22.08 0.81
CA GLU A 243 -10.25 22.33 2.11
C GLU A 243 -11.76 22.54 1.97
N THR A 244 -12.52 21.83 2.81
CA THR A 244 -13.97 21.99 2.94
C THR A 244 -14.34 22.34 4.37
N THR A 245 -15.19 23.37 4.55
CA THR A 245 -15.70 23.73 5.89
C THR A 245 -17.22 23.61 5.95
N ALA A 246 -17.74 23.27 7.14
CA ALA A 246 -19.18 23.17 7.37
C ALA A 246 -19.59 23.92 8.65
N SER A 247 -20.52 24.84 8.52
CA SER A 247 -21.12 25.57 9.64
C SER A 247 -22.61 25.27 9.73
N PHE A 248 -23.05 24.86 10.91
CA PHE A 248 -24.41 24.39 11.16
C PHE A 248 -25.22 25.37 12.00
N LYS A 249 -26.52 25.47 11.74
CA LYS A 249 -27.51 26.18 12.56
C LYS A 249 -27.56 25.55 13.96
N GLY A 250 -27.87 26.34 14.99
CA GLY A 250 -28.01 25.86 16.38
C GLY A 250 -26.80 26.16 17.27
N ASP A 251 -26.97 25.99 18.59
CA ASP A 251 -25.92 26.13 19.61
C ASP A 251 -25.74 24.77 20.29
N ARG A 252 -24.53 24.21 20.14
CA ARG A 252 -24.12 22.88 20.59
C ARG A 252 -23.28 22.90 21.87
N SER A 253 -22.85 24.07 22.32
CA SER A 253 -21.86 24.25 23.39
C SER A 253 -22.20 23.67 24.77
N ALA A 254 -23.44 23.20 24.97
CA ALA A 254 -23.89 22.59 26.23
C ALA A 254 -24.11 21.07 26.15
N SER A 255 -24.06 20.48 24.95
CA SER A 255 -24.14 19.04 24.73
C SER A 255 -22.73 18.43 24.86
N THR A 256 -22.64 17.11 24.89
CA THR A 256 -21.37 16.37 25.08
C THR A 256 -21.32 15.09 24.24
N ASN A 257 -22.19 15.00 23.25
CA ASN A 257 -22.35 13.84 22.39
C ASN A 257 -22.83 14.27 21.01
N ASP A 258 -22.42 15.45 20.56
CA ASP A 258 -22.79 15.96 19.26
C ASP A 258 -22.02 15.23 18.18
N VAL A 259 -22.75 14.85 17.13
CA VAL A 259 -22.27 13.97 16.07
C VAL A 259 -22.16 14.75 14.78
N ILE A 260 -21.05 14.56 14.07
CA ILE A 260 -20.89 14.93 12.67
C ILE A 260 -20.76 13.67 11.82
N ASP A 261 -21.56 13.59 10.76
CA ASP A 261 -21.56 12.46 9.82
C ASP A 261 -20.82 12.85 8.55
N LEU A 262 -19.76 12.10 8.23
CA LEU A 262 -18.89 12.30 7.08
C LEU A 262 -18.94 11.08 6.15
N TYR A 263 -18.94 11.34 4.84
CA TYR A 263 -18.64 10.34 3.80
C TYR A 263 -17.37 10.76 3.07
N VAL A 264 -16.41 9.86 2.89
CA VAL A 264 -15.11 10.17 2.29
C VAL A 264 -14.79 9.17 1.19
N GLU A 265 -14.50 9.69 0.00
CA GLU A 265 -14.19 8.87 -1.17
C GLU A 265 -13.05 9.47 -2.00
N ASN A 266 -12.00 8.67 -2.21
CA ASN A 266 -10.83 8.96 -3.06
C ASN A 266 -10.30 10.40 -2.88
N SER A 267 -10.22 10.86 -1.63
CA SER A 267 -9.92 12.27 -1.31
C SER A 267 -8.55 12.37 -0.63
N GLY A 268 -7.73 13.31 -1.07
CA GLY A 268 -6.37 13.49 -0.56
C GLY A 268 -5.37 12.45 -1.07
N VAL A 269 -4.09 12.74 -0.84
CA VAL A 269 -2.95 11.83 -1.09
C VAL A 269 -1.97 11.95 0.07
N LEU A 270 -1.05 11.00 0.25
CA LEU A 270 -0.10 10.99 1.39
C LEU A 270 0.76 12.26 1.48
N GLU A 271 0.99 12.94 0.36
CA GLU A 271 1.77 14.19 0.30
C GLU A 271 0.90 15.45 0.50
N ASP A 272 -0.42 15.32 0.43
CA ASP A 272 -1.37 16.44 0.45
C ASP A 272 -2.78 15.95 0.86
N SER A 273 -3.08 16.08 2.14
CA SER A 273 -4.32 15.61 2.76
C SER A 273 -5.53 16.44 2.33
N ALA A 274 -6.69 15.79 2.26
CA ALA A 274 -7.96 16.47 2.17
C ALA A 274 -8.30 17.07 3.54
N ILE A 275 -8.56 18.37 3.62
CA ILE A 275 -8.81 19.06 4.90
C ILE A 275 -10.31 19.24 5.12
N PHE A 276 -10.78 18.88 6.30
CA PHE A 276 -12.14 19.15 6.74
C PHE A 276 -12.21 19.60 8.20
N TYR A 277 -13.00 20.64 8.46
CA TYR A 277 -13.40 21.01 9.82
C TYR A 277 -14.78 21.63 9.88
N ALA A 278 -15.48 21.39 10.99
CA ALA A 278 -16.66 22.15 11.35
C ALA A 278 -16.24 23.55 11.78
N ALA A 279 -17.03 24.58 11.43
CA ALA A 279 -16.70 25.97 11.71
C ALA A 279 -17.86 26.73 12.34
N THR A 280 -17.58 27.54 13.37
CA THR A 280 -18.55 28.50 13.91
C THR A 280 -18.74 29.65 12.91
N THR A 281 -17.62 30.18 12.43
CA THR A 281 -17.47 31.03 11.24
C THR A 281 -16.11 30.72 10.63
N ALA A 282 -16.02 30.31 9.37
CA ALA A 282 -14.71 30.04 8.76
C ALA A 282 -13.82 31.31 8.85
N PRO A 283 -12.52 31.19 9.25
CA PRO A 283 -11.76 29.96 9.46
C PRO A 283 -11.67 29.49 10.93
N THR A 284 -12.51 30.00 11.85
CA THR A 284 -12.51 29.51 13.24
C THR A 284 -13.28 28.21 13.37
N SER A 285 -12.58 27.14 13.79
CA SER A 285 -13.16 25.81 14.00
C SER A 285 -14.24 25.80 15.07
N ASP A 286 -15.14 24.83 14.95
CA ASP A 286 -16.17 24.49 15.92
C ASP A 286 -15.73 23.25 16.69
N THR A 287 -15.29 23.46 17.93
CA THR A 287 -14.82 22.39 18.80
C THR A 287 -15.94 21.71 19.59
N THR A 288 -17.20 21.99 19.27
CA THR A 288 -18.37 21.46 20.00
C THR A 288 -18.88 20.11 19.49
N PHE A 289 -18.25 19.54 18.46
CA PHE A 289 -18.53 18.16 18.04
C PHE A 289 -17.62 17.20 18.80
N GLU A 290 -18.20 16.23 19.53
CA GLU A 290 -17.43 15.22 20.25
C GLU A 290 -17.29 13.90 19.48
N ILE A 291 -18.15 13.65 18.48
CA ILE A 291 -18.21 12.38 17.76
C ILE A 291 -18.17 12.64 16.27
N ALA A 292 -17.29 11.97 15.54
CA ALA A 292 -17.37 11.89 14.09
C ALA A 292 -17.63 10.44 13.63
N ASN A 293 -18.69 10.26 12.85
CA ASN A 293 -18.93 9.03 12.11
C ASN A 293 -18.40 9.23 10.69
N ILE A 294 -17.53 8.34 10.23
CA ILE A 294 -16.90 8.41 8.91
C ILE A 294 -17.26 7.14 8.13
N GLU A 295 -17.97 7.29 7.03
CA GLU A 295 -18.18 6.22 6.05
C GLU A 295 -17.21 6.41 4.88
N THR A 296 -16.40 5.40 4.58
CA THR A 296 -15.47 5.43 3.44
C THR A 296 -16.02 4.67 2.25
N GLY A 297 -15.74 5.16 1.04
CA GLY A 297 -16.15 4.49 -0.19
C GLY A 297 -15.20 4.77 -1.34
N GLY A 298 -15.12 3.88 -2.33
CA GLY A 298 -14.37 4.13 -3.57
C GLY A 298 -13.35 3.04 -3.91
N THR A 299 -12.31 3.40 -4.67
CA THR A 299 -11.37 2.41 -5.23
C THR A 299 -9.89 2.68 -4.93
N GLY A 300 -9.52 3.93 -4.62
CA GLY A 300 -8.19 4.29 -4.10
C GLY A 300 -8.22 4.55 -2.59
N PRO A 301 -7.09 4.83 -1.94
CA PRO A 301 -7.08 5.30 -0.54
C PRO A 301 -7.60 6.75 -0.44
N SER A 302 -8.04 7.14 0.76
CA SER A 302 -8.26 8.54 1.14
C SER A 302 -7.34 8.97 2.28
N VAL A 303 -6.90 10.22 2.27
CA VAL A 303 -6.10 10.87 3.32
C VAL A 303 -6.86 12.10 3.79
N LEU A 304 -7.29 12.09 5.05
CA LEU A 304 -8.16 13.10 5.64
C LEU A 304 -7.50 13.72 6.87
N ASP A 305 -7.45 15.05 6.90
CA ASP A 305 -7.08 15.85 8.06
C ASP A 305 -8.33 16.49 8.67
N LEU A 306 -8.63 16.14 9.92
CA LEU A 306 -9.76 16.67 10.70
C LEU A 306 -9.34 17.89 11.54
N GLN A 307 -8.66 18.84 10.90
CA GLN A 307 -7.98 19.95 11.53
C GLN A 307 -8.85 20.71 12.55
N GLY A 308 -8.32 20.91 13.76
CA GLY A 308 -8.89 21.85 14.74
C GLY A 308 -10.23 21.41 15.35
N MET A 309 -10.58 20.14 15.20
CA MET A 309 -11.73 19.49 15.82
C MET A 309 -11.33 18.88 17.18
N GLU A 310 -12.12 19.06 18.25
CA GLU A 310 -11.84 18.45 19.57
C GLU A 310 -12.67 17.17 19.79
N LEU A 311 -12.41 16.14 18.99
CA LEU A 311 -13.19 14.89 18.99
C LEU A 311 -12.85 13.98 20.19
N LEU A 312 -13.87 13.37 20.79
CA LEU A 312 -13.75 12.33 21.82
C LEU A 312 -13.88 10.91 21.24
N SER A 313 -14.64 10.75 20.15
CA SER A 313 -14.93 9.45 19.55
C SER A 313 -14.93 9.50 18.03
N LEU A 314 -14.34 8.48 17.43
CA LEU A 314 -14.39 8.22 15.99
C LEU A 314 -15.04 6.86 15.74
N VAL A 315 -16.03 6.81 14.84
CA VAL A 315 -16.62 5.57 14.34
C VAL A 315 -16.42 5.51 12.84
N ILE A 316 -15.71 4.49 12.36
CA ILE A 316 -15.33 4.35 10.96
C ILE A 316 -15.96 3.09 10.37
N THR A 317 -16.60 3.27 9.22
CA THR A 317 -17.23 2.22 8.43
C THR A 317 -16.86 2.39 6.96
N GLY A 318 -17.22 1.43 6.10
CA GLY A 318 -17.00 1.56 4.66
C GLY A 318 -16.12 0.46 4.06
N ASP A 319 -15.61 0.68 2.86
CA ASP A 319 -14.85 -0.32 2.09
C ASP A 319 -13.53 0.21 1.50
N GLN A 320 -13.05 1.36 1.97
CA GLN A 320 -11.85 2.03 1.47
C GLN A 320 -10.83 2.32 2.58
N LYS A 321 -9.53 2.24 2.24
CA LYS A 321 -8.42 2.60 3.16
C LYS A 321 -8.50 4.08 3.51
N LEU A 322 -8.45 4.38 4.80
CA LEU A 322 -8.42 5.73 5.32
C LEU A 322 -7.11 5.99 6.06
N PHE A 323 -6.41 7.05 5.69
CA PHE A 323 -5.40 7.68 6.51
C PHE A 323 -6.04 8.88 7.19
N LEU A 324 -5.95 8.94 8.51
CA LEU A 324 -6.62 9.93 9.32
C LEU A 324 -5.62 10.63 10.23
N GLU A 325 -5.61 11.95 10.17
CA GLU A 325 -4.76 12.80 10.99
C GLU A 325 -5.52 14.01 11.52
N ASP A 326 -4.90 14.65 12.50
CA ASP A 326 -5.25 15.99 12.97
C ASP A 326 -3.93 16.74 13.09
N THR A 327 -3.68 17.64 12.14
CA THR A 327 -2.40 18.36 12.08
C THR A 327 -2.26 19.46 13.12
N ASP A 328 -3.35 19.86 13.80
CA ASP A 328 -3.31 20.91 14.83
C ASP A 328 -2.82 20.36 16.17
N ASP A 329 -3.29 19.18 16.59
CA ASP A 329 -2.93 18.62 17.90
C ASP A 329 -2.77 17.09 17.97
N SER A 330 -2.87 16.39 16.83
CA SER A 330 -2.75 14.93 16.74
C SER A 330 -3.74 14.19 17.64
N PHE A 331 -5.00 14.63 17.64
CA PHE A 331 -6.11 14.05 18.37
C PHE A 331 -5.89 14.02 19.90
N SER A 332 -5.50 15.16 20.47
CA SER A 332 -5.08 15.25 21.88
C SER A 332 -6.16 14.88 22.91
N THR A 333 -7.43 15.02 22.52
CA THR A 333 -8.62 14.78 23.36
C THR A 333 -9.32 13.45 23.08
N LEU A 334 -8.90 12.74 22.02
CA LEU A 334 -9.56 11.53 21.53
C LEU A 334 -9.49 10.40 22.56
N GLN A 335 -10.64 9.77 22.82
CA GLN A 335 -10.79 8.71 23.83
C GLN A 335 -11.07 7.34 23.19
N SER A 336 -11.71 7.31 22.03
CA SER A 336 -12.14 6.06 21.40
C SER A 336 -12.11 6.14 19.89
N VAL A 337 -11.67 5.04 19.27
CA VAL A 337 -11.74 4.81 17.83
C VAL A 337 -12.32 3.42 17.61
N ASP A 338 -13.36 3.32 16.80
CA ASP A 338 -13.99 2.06 16.40
C ASP A 338 -14.09 1.98 14.88
N ALA A 339 -13.16 1.23 14.27
CA ALA A 339 -13.12 0.92 12.85
C ALA A 339 -13.67 -0.47 12.52
N SER A 340 -14.31 -1.15 13.50
CA SER A 340 -14.79 -2.54 13.32
C SER A 340 -15.88 -2.68 12.25
N GLY A 341 -16.50 -1.58 11.84
CA GLY A 341 -17.47 -1.52 10.76
C GLY A 341 -16.87 -1.42 9.35
N MET A 342 -15.56 -1.27 9.21
CA MET A 342 -14.89 -1.28 7.90
C MET A 342 -14.81 -2.71 7.34
N THR A 343 -15.18 -2.85 6.07
CA THR A 343 -15.27 -4.13 5.36
C THR A 343 -14.08 -4.38 4.43
N ALA A 344 -13.33 -3.33 4.09
CA ALA A 344 -12.11 -3.38 3.28
C ALA A 344 -11.24 -2.13 3.56
N GLY A 345 -9.99 -2.14 3.08
CA GLY A 345 -9.06 -1.01 3.19
C GLY A 345 -8.34 -0.89 4.53
N GLY A 346 -9.07 -0.82 5.65
CA GLY A 346 -8.52 -0.57 6.99
C GLY A 346 -8.28 0.91 7.30
N LEU A 347 -7.89 1.21 8.53
CA LEU A 347 -7.64 2.54 9.08
C LEU A 347 -6.15 2.69 9.41
N ALA A 348 -5.57 3.83 9.05
CA ALA A 348 -4.29 4.30 9.57
C ALA A 348 -4.56 5.62 10.29
N ILE A 349 -4.26 5.71 11.59
CA ILE A 349 -4.54 6.91 12.38
C ILE A 349 -3.31 7.35 13.18
N ASN A 350 -2.96 8.63 13.07
CA ASN A 350 -1.98 9.26 13.96
C ASN A 350 -2.68 9.92 15.14
N ALA A 351 -2.61 9.30 16.32
CA ALA A 351 -3.15 9.83 17.58
C ALA A 351 -2.06 10.05 18.63
N GLU A 352 -0.84 10.41 18.20
CA GLU A 352 0.31 10.64 19.10
C GLU A 352 0.03 11.75 20.13
N GLY A 353 -0.84 12.71 19.82
CA GLY A 353 -1.22 13.79 20.73
C GLY A 353 -2.07 13.33 21.92
N SER A 354 -2.72 12.17 21.83
CA SER A 354 -3.67 11.72 22.86
C SER A 354 -2.98 11.51 24.21
N THR A 355 -3.57 12.11 25.25
CA THR A 355 -3.14 11.95 26.65
C THR A 355 -4.12 11.14 27.49
N VAL A 356 -5.13 10.53 26.85
CA VAL A 356 -6.24 9.88 27.53
C VAL A 356 -5.82 8.50 28.06
N SER A 357 -5.67 8.40 29.39
CA SER A 357 -5.25 7.16 30.07
C SER A 357 -6.15 5.93 29.85
N SER A 358 -7.37 6.14 29.35
CA SER A 358 -8.35 5.11 29.03
C SER A 358 -8.63 5.01 27.53
N PHE A 359 -7.69 5.46 26.68
CA PHE A 359 -7.83 5.39 25.23
C PHE A 359 -8.17 3.98 24.78
N SER A 360 -9.12 3.88 23.86
CA SER A 360 -9.59 2.62 23.30
C SER A 360 -9.54 2.65 21.78
N PHE A 361 -9.09 1.55 21.20
CA PHE A 361 -9.02 1.35 19.77
C PHE A 361 -9.55 -0.03 19.44
N THR A 362 -10.48 -0.10 18.50
CA THR A 362 -10.91 -1.34 17.86
C THR A 362 -10.72 -1.19 16.36
N GLY A 363 -9.76 -1.91 15.79
CA GLY A 363 -9.55 -1.94 14.37
C GLY A 363 -10.59 -2.78 13.62
N SER A 364 -10.43 -2.79 12.32
CA SER A 364 -11.24 -3.44 11.31
C SER A 364 -10.92 -4.92 11.14
N GLY A 365 -11.42 -5.53 10.07
CA GLY A 365 -10.98 -6.85 9.61
C GLY A 365 -9.86 -6.81 8.56
N GLN A 366 -9.17 -5.67 8.40
CA GLN A 366 -8.06 -5.43 7.48
C GLN A 366 -6.84 -4.87 8.23
N ALA A 367 -5.70 -4.75 7.55
CA ALA A 367 -4.49 -4.17 8.15
C ALA A 367 -4.69 -2.70 8.58
N ASP A 368 -4.60 -2.48 9.89
CA ASP A 368 -4.75 -1.19 10.54
C ASP A 368 -3.43 -0.70 11.13
N SER A 369 -3.28 0.62 11.26
CA SER A 369 -2.17 1.22 12.01
C SER A 369 -2.66 2.29 12.98
N LEU A 370 -2.05 2.28 14.17
CA LEU A 370 -2.35 3.21 15.25
C LEU A 370 -1.05 3.77 15.81
N GLU A 371 -0.86 5.07 15.72
CA GLU A 371 0.26 5.76 16.37
C GLU A 371 -0.16 6.35 17.72
N LEU A 372 0.63 6.07 18.76
CA LEU A 372 0.42 6.56 20.12
C LEU A 372 1.74 6.94 20.80
N ASN A 373 1.66 7.93 21.70
CA ASN A 373 2.78 8.37 22.51
C ASN A 373 3.27 7.31 23.51
N ASN A 374 4.59 7.17 23.68
CA ASN A 374 5.21 6.25 24.65
C ASN A 374 4.69 6.44 26.09
N SER A 375 4.36 7.66 26.50
CA SER A 375 3.89 7.99 27.85
C SER A 375 2.57 7.28 28.24
N LEU A 376 1.72 6.96 27.26
CA LEU A 376 0.49 6.20 27.46
C LEU A 376 0.77 4.76 27.91
N PHE A 377 1.88 4.17 27.47
CA PHE A 377 2.25 2.80 27.84
C PHE A 377 2.99 2.73 29.18
N ASN A 378 3.68 3.80 29.58
CA ASN A 378 4.49 3.82 30.81
C ASN A 378 3.73 4.20 32.07
N SER A 379 2.52 4.72 31.92
CA SER A 379 1.66 5.11 33.03
C SER A 379 0.80 3.92 33.49
N ALA A 380 0.23 3.98 34.69
CA ALA A 380 -0.74 2.99 35.19
C ALA A 380 -2.11 3.16 34.50
N ASN A 381 -2.11 3.08 33.18
CA ASN A 381 -3.23 3.36 32.30
C ASN A 381 -4.10 2.10 32.09
N THR A 382 -5.33 2.32 31.64
CA THR A 382 -6.30 1.25 31.32
C THR A 382 -6.61 1.29 29.83
N LEU A 383 -5.57 1.21 29.00
CA LEU A 383 -5.70 1.17 27.55
C LEU A 383 -6.46 -0.09 27.13
N SER A 384 -7.26 0.02 26.09
CA SER A 384 -7.97 -1.11 25.47
C SER A 384 -7.75 -1.07 23.97
N LEU A 385 -6.65 -1.68 23.53
CA LEU A 385 -6.22 -1.65 22.12
C LEU A 385 -6.40 -3.03 21.50
N ASN A 386 -7.19 -3.10 20.45
CA ASN A 386 -7.40 -4.30 19.65
C ASN A 386 -7.29 -3.96 18.16
N GLY A 387 -6.29 -4.50 17.46
CA GLY A 387 -6.12 -4.25 16.01
C GLY A 387 -7.21 -4.89 15.16
N GLY A 388 -7.94 -5.88 15.68
CA GLY A 388 -9.01 -6.55 14.96
C GLY A 388 -8.51 -7.78 14.22
N GLY A 389 -8.59 -7.79 12.89
CA GLY A 389 -7.99 -8.84 12.09
C GLY A 389 -7.25 -8.23 10.91
N GLY A 390 -6.15 -8.82 10.49
CA GLY A 390 -5.24 -8.17 9.55
C GLY A 390 -3.82 -8.48 9.98
N MET A 391 -2.85 -7.73 9.44
CA MET A 391 -1.55 -7.58 10.10
C MET A 391 -1.52 -6.14 10.59
N ASP A 392 -1.70 -5.96 11.89
CA ASP A 392 -1.95 -4.64 12.46
C ASP A 392 -0.69 -4.07 13.11
N THR A 393 -0.44 -2.79 12.86
CA THR A 393 0.76 -2.08 13.35
C THR A 393 0.42 -1.15 14.50
N LEU A 394 1.09 -1.36 15.63
CA LEU A 394 1.15 -0.36 16.69
C LEU A 394 2.42 0.48 16.51
N ILE A 395 2.25 1.78 16.26
CA ILE A 395 3.35 2.73 16.07
C ILE A 395 3.58 3.47 17.39
N VAL A 396 4.84 3.52 17.81
CA VAL A 396 5.31 4.26 18.99
C VAL A 396 6.48 5.16 18.58
N GLU A 397 6.81 6.16 19.39
CA GLU A 397 7.93 7.06 19.08
C GLU A 397 9.27 6.32 19.03
N THR A 398 9.48 5.40 19.98
CA THR A 398 10.72 4.63 20.12
C THR A 398 10.55 3.40 21.01
N PHE A 399 11.42 2.39 20.87
CA PHE A 399 11.44 1.23 21.78
C PHE A 399 12.03 1.54 23.17
N THR A 400 12.68 2.70 23.35
CA THR A 400 13.24 3.12 24.63
C THR A 400 12.18 3.63 25.58
N ASN A 401 12.28 3.27 26.86
CA ASN A 401 11.26 3.57 27.87
C ASN A 401 9.88 3.16 27.37
N LEU A 402 9.72 1.97 26.80
CA LEU A 402 8.42 1.40 26.49
C LEU A 402 8.14 0.26 27.48
N SER A 403 6.97 0.23 28.09
CA SER A 403 6.57 -0.80 29.04
C SER A 403 6.17 -2.09 28.30
N PRO A 404 6.97 -3.18 28.34
CA PRO A 404 6.61 -4.39 27.63
C PRO A 404 5.35 -5.04 28.22
N SER A 405 5.11 -4.87 29.52
CA SER A 405 3.88 -5.35 30.15
C SER A 405 2.62 -4.66 29.63
N SER A 406 2.71 -3.40 29.19
CA SER A 406 1.59 -2.67 28.62
C SER A 406 1.37 -3.08 27.16
N ILE A 407 2.45 -3.22 26.40
CA ILE A 407 2.39 -3.73 25.02
C ILE A 407 1.85 -5.17 24.99
N ASN A 408 2.28 -6.06 25.89
CA ASN A 408 1.76 -7.44 25.94
C ASN A 408 0.27 -7.55 26.33
N GLN A 409 -0.38 -6.45 26.73
CA GLN A 409 -1.82 -6.41 26.98
C GLN A 409 -2.63 -5.98 25.73
N VAL A 410 -1.98 -5.43 24.69
CA VAL A 410 -2.65 -5.17 23.43
C VAL A 410 -2.96 -6.51 22.74
N THR A 411 -4.05 -6.54 21.99
CA THR A 411 -4.52 -7.74 21.30
C THR A 411 -4.56 -7.51 19.81
N SER A 412 -4.25 -8.53 19.02
CA SER A 412 -4.35 -8.49 17.55
C SER A 412 -3.56 -7.33 16.94
N PHE A 413 -2.38 -7.05 17.51
CA PHE A 413 -1.36 -6.24 16.86
C PHE A 413 -0.16 -7.17 16.73
N GLU A 414 0.32 -7.37 15.51
CA GLU A 414 1.43 -8.28 15.20
C GLU A 414 2.73 -7.51 15.03
N MET A 415 2.64 -6.23 14.64
CA MET A 415 3.78 -5.38 14.34
C MET A 415 3.92 -4.25 15.35
N LEU A 416 5.15 -3.95 15.77
CA LEU A 416 5.50 -2.78 16.57
C LEU A 416 6.52 -1.92 15.84
N GLU A 417 6.16 -0.68 15.57
CA GLU A 417 6.99 0.27 14.82
C GLU A 417 7.52 1.39 15.71
N ALA A 418 8.78 1.78 15.51
CA ALA A 418 9.37 2.99 16.08
C ALA A 418 9.48 4.10 15.02
N SER A 419 8.64 5.14 15.11
CA SER A 419 8.50 6.19 14.08
C SER A 419 9.61 7.25 14.09
N ASN A 420 10.31 7.47 15.21
CA ASN A 420 11.23 8.62 15.34
C ASN A 420 12.71 8.24 15.53
N ALA A 421 13.07 7.72 16.71
CA ALA A 421 14.46 7.39 17.04
C ALA A 421 14.63 5.89 17.18
N VAL A 422 15.48 5.30 16.33
CA VAL A 422 15.82 3.88 16.45
C VAL A 422 16.65 3.66 17.70
N SER A 423 16.15 2.76 18.55
CA SER A 423 16.78 2.43 19.82
C SER A 423 16.82 0.93 20.05
N SER A 424 17.70 0.51 20.97
CA SER A 424 17.94 -0.90 21.25
C SER A 424 16.66 -1.60 21.71
N LEU A 425 16.52 -2.85 21.27
CA LEU A 425 15.35 -3.69 21.48
C LEU A 425 15.74 -4.98 22.21
N VAL A 426 14.85 -5.41 23.10
CA VAL A 426 14.90 -6.73 23.74
C VAL A 426 13.63 -7.46 23.32
N ALA A 427 13.68 -8.19 22.20
CA ALA A 427 12.52 -8.72 21.48
C ALA A 427 11.68 -9.65 22.35
N ASN A 428 12.31 -10.60 23.07
CA ASN A 428 11.62 -11.52 23.98
C ASN A 428 10.90 -10.88 25.18
N ASN A 429 10.94 -9.56 25.35
CA ASN A 429 10.07 -8.87 26.30
C ASN A 429 8.63 -8.71 25.76
N TYR A 430 8.45 -8.81 24.44
CA TYR A 430 7.17 -8.68 23.76
C TYR A 430 6.70 -10.08 23.32
N THR A 431 5.54 -10.52 23.80
CA THR A 431 5.08 -11.92 23.62
C THR A 431 4.02 -12.09 22.55
N ASN A 432 3.41 -10.99 22.12
CA ASN A 432 2.37 -10.96 21.09
C ASN A 432 2.82 -10.23 19.82
N ILE A 433 4.06 -9.69 19.84
CA ILE A 433 4.68 -8.99 18.72
C ILE A 433 5.82 -9.88 18.27
N ASP A 434 5.83 -10.21 16.99
CA ASP A 434 6.94 -10.91 16.34
C ASP A 434 7.63 -10.01 15.30
N THR A 435 6.97 -8.97 14.81
CA THR A 435 7.54 -8.06 13.81
C THR A 435 7.87 -6.70 14.40
N PHE A 436 9.09 -6.23 14.21
CA PHE A 436 9.57 -4.95 14.72
C PHE A 436 10.09 -4.06 13.59
N ILE A 437 9.52 -2.87 13.46
CA ILE A 437 9.83 -1.93 12.38
C ILE A 437 10.65 -0.75 12.92
N PHE A 438 11.76 -0.47 12.25
CA PHE A 438 12.72 0.59 12.56
C PHE A 438 12.62 1.66 11.47
N ALA A 439 11.73 2.64 11.66
CA ALA A 439 11.51 3.74 10.70
C ALA A 439 12.32 5.00 10.98
N GLY A 440 12.81 5.15 12.22
CA GLY A 440 13.69 6.23 12.62
C GLY A 440 15.15 6.07 12.19
N GLN A 441 15.96 7.12 12.30
CA GLN A 441 17.42 7.02 12.16
C GLN A 441 18.07 6.78 13.54
N THR A 442 19.19 6.07 13.59
CA THR A 442 20.02 6.00 14.80
C THR A 442 20.70 7.35 15.06
N SER A 443 20.68 7.83 16.30
CA SER A 443 21.48 8.99 16.70
C SER A 443 22.99 8.71 16.54
N ASN A 444 23.77 9.68 16.08
CA ASN A 444 25.23 9.55 15.85
C ASN A 444 25.95 8.95 17.07
N GLY A 445 26.64 7.82 16.89
CA GLY A 445 27.62 7.27 17.83
C GLY A 445 27.19 6.03 18.63
N ASN A 446 25.93 5.58 18.54
CA ASN A 446 25.43 4.47 19.35
C ASN A 446 25.04 3.25 18.52
N ARG A 447 25.53 2.08 18.94
CA ARG A 447 25.14 0.77 18.42
C ARG A 447 23.69 0.42 18.74
N LEU A 448 22.97 -0.06 17.74
CA LEU A 448 21.64 -0.65 17.88
C LEU A 448 21.78 -2.10 18.34
N ASN A 449 21.41 -2.39 19.60
CA ASN A 449 21.40 -3.76 20.11
C ASN A 449 20.00 -4.34 19.99
N ILE A 450 19.84 -5.40 19.20
CA ILE A 450 18.62 -6.19 19.07
C ILE A 450 18.90 -7.54 19.70
N THR A 451 18.28 -7.82 20.84
CA THR A 451 18.61 -8.97 21.68
C THR A 451 17.37 -9.76 22.07
N GLY A 452 17.57 -11.00 22.52
CA GLY A 452 16.46 -11.86 22.89
C GLY A 452 15.65 -12.34 21.69
N ILE A 453 16.31 -12.48 20.53
CA ILE A 453 15.65 -12.83 19.28
C ILE A 453 15.17 -14.28 19.31
N GLN A 454 13.94 -14.50 18.89
CA GLN A 454 13.29 -15.79 18.68
C GLN A 454 13.19 -16.10 17.18
N ASN A 455 12.81 -17.32 16.81
CA ASN A 455 12.84 -17.76 15.41
C ASN A 455 11.68 -17.21 14.58
N ASP A 456 10.62 -16.79 15.25
CA ASP A 456 9.44 -16.13 14.71
C ASP A 456 9.62 -14.62 14.60
N ASP A 457 10.64 -14.05 15.25
CA ASP A 457 10.88 -12.61 15.19
C ASP A 457 11.37 -12.17 13.80
N HIS A 458 10.81 -11.07 13.31
CA HIS A 458 11.17 -10.41 12.05
C HIS A 458 11.48 -8.92 12.29
N PHE A 459 12.56 -8.42 11.70
CA PHE A 459 13.00 -7.03 11.91
C PHE A 459 13.05 -6.27 10.59
N ILE A 460 12.31 -5.18 10.45
CA ILE A 460 12.22 -4.39 9.21
C ILE A 460 12.88 -3.04 9.41
N PHE A 461 13.82 -2.68 8.54
CA PHE A 461 14.42 -1.35 8.49
C PHE A 461 13.83 -0.59 7.30
N THR A 462 13.13 0.51 7.55
CA THR A 462 12.53 1.38 6.52
C THR A 462 13.28 2.70 6.38
N SER A 463 14.41 2.83 7.07
CA SER A 463 15.31 3.98 7.05
C SER A 463 16.77 3.55 7.22
N ASP A 464 17.71 4.39 6.77
CA ASP A 464 19.14 4.13 7.00
C ASP A 464 19.47 3.95 8.48
N GLN A 465 20.39 3.03 8.74
CA GLN A 465 20.98 2.80 10.04
C GLN A 465 22.46 3.12 9.93
N GLY A 466 22.96 4.00 10.81
CA GLY A 466 24.40 4.25 10.79
C GLY A 466 24.98 4.86 12.04
N GLN A 467 26.30 5.04 11.96
CA GLN A 467 27.08 6.01 12.73
C GLN A 467 27.62 5.52 14.09
N GLY A 468 27.86 4.21 14.28
CA GLY A 468 28.61 3.68 15.43
C GLY A 468 29.60 2.55 15.05
N ASP A 469 30.57 2.29 15.94
CA ASP A 469 31.44 1.09 15.93
C ASP A 469 30.52 -0.13 16.06
N GLU A 470 30.31 -0.90 14.98
CA GLU A 470 29.20 -1.87 14.83
C GLU A 470 27.81 -1.24 14.96
N THR A 471 27.24 -0.83 13.82
CA THR A 471 25.95 -0.13 13.75
C THR A 471 24.81 -0.97 14.33
N VAL A 472 24.73 -2.27 14.00
CA VAL A 472 23.71 -3.18 14.54
C VAL A 472 24.35 -4.42 15.15
N ARG A 473 23.88 -4.81 16.34
CA ARG A 473 24.24 -6.09 16.96
C ARG A 473 23.01 -6.94 17.22
N PHE A 474 23.01 -8.15 16.68
CA PHE A 474 21.95 -9.13 16.88
C PHE A 474 22.34 -10.22 17.88
N SER A 475 21.42 -10.57 18.79
CA SER A 475 21.61 -11.65 19.75
C SER A 475 20.37 -12.51 19.99
N GLY A 476 20.48 -13.80 19.66
CA GLY A 476 19.44 -14.79 19.87
C GLY A 476 19.19 -15.12 21.35
N GLN A 477 17.94 -15.38 21.69
CA GLN A 477 17.56 -15.86 23.03
C GLN A 477 18.15 -17.24 23.32
N ASN A 478 18.13 -18.16 22.33
CA ASN A 478 18.50 -19.57 22.50
C ASN A 478 19.48 -20.00 21.42
N ALA A 479 20.47 -20.83 21.77
CA ALA A 479 21.44 -21.35 20.79
C ALA A 479 20.74 -22.01 19.60
N GLY A 480 21.11 -21.61 18.38
CA GLY A 480 20.47 -22.07 17.15
C GLY A 480 19.32 -21.19 16.67
N THR A 481 19.19 -19.96 17.19
CA THR A 481 18.21 -18.99 16.70
C THR A 481 18.49 -18.67 15.24
N SER A 482 17.45 -18.65 14.42
CA SER A 482 17.46 -18.09 13.06
C SER A 482 17.01 -16.64 13.12
N LEU A 483 17.80 -15.73 12.55
CA LEU A 483 17.46 -14.31 12.41
C LEU A 483 16.86 -14.07 11.03
N SER A 484 15.77 -13.30 10.94
CA SER A 484 15.27 -12.73 9.68
C SER A 484 15.18 -11.22 9.82
N PHE A 485 15.77 -10.47 8.89
CA PHE A 485 15.61 -9.03 8.81
C PHE A 485 15.46 -8.54 7.38
N GLU A 486 14.74 -7.43 7.22
CA GLU A 486 14.36 -6.82 5.97
C GLU A 486 14.90 -5.40 5.85
N LEU A 487 15.39 -5.07 4.65
CA LEU A 487 15.73 -3.72 4.21
C LEU A 487 14.66 -3.30 3.20
N GLU A 488 13.68 -2.50 3.64
CA GLU A 488 12.53 -2.12 2.83
C GLU A 488 12.75 -0.74 2.20
N ALA A 489 13.17 -0.73 0.93
CA ALA A 489 13.51 0.49 0.22
C ALA A 489 12.27 1.29 -0.21
N GLN A 490 12.31 2.59 0.02
CA GLN A 490 11.30 3.53 -0.44
C GLN A 490 11.61 4.03 -1.85
N SER A 491 10.58 4.42 -2.61
CA SER A 491 10.78 5.02 -3.93
C SER A 491 11.32 6.45 -3.84
N GLY A 492 12.02 6.90 -4.88
CA GLY A 492 12.60 8.25 -4.94
C GLY A 492 14.12 8.28 -4.76
N THR A 493 14.67 9.46 -4.48
CA THR A 493 16.12 9.65 -4.31
C THR A 493 16.50 9.50 -2.84
N GLY A 494 17.46 8.63 -2.52
CA GLY A 494 17.87 8.38 -1.13
C GLY A 494 16.84 7.55 -0.36
N GLY A 495 16.11 6.67 -1.06
CA GLY A 495 15.12 5.78 -0.46
C GLY A 495 15.62 4.34 -0.31
N GLU A 496 16.83 4.04 -0.80
CA GLU A 496 17.53 2.82 -0.44
C GLU A 496 17.82 2.78 1.06
N ILE A 497 17.93 1.59 1.63
CA ILE A 497 18.27 1.39 3.03
C ILE A 497 19.75 1.03 3.14
N ARG A 498 20.45 1.80 3.95
CA ARG A 498 21.89 1.64 4.19
C ARG A 498 22.14 1.30 5.66
N ILE A 499 22.76 0.16 5.93
CA ILE A 499 23.35 -0.17 7.23
C ILE A 499 24.86 0.05 7.13
N VAL A 500 25.33 1.20 7.62
CA VAL A 500 26.71 1.64 7.43
C VAL A 500 27.42 1.99 8.74
N THR A 501 28.64 1.49 8.92
CA THR A 501 29.56 1.94 9.97
C THR A 501 30.63 2.84 9.36
N ASP A 502 30.74 4.08 9.85
CA ASP A 502 31.68 5.12 9.36
C ASP A 502 32.62 5.65 10.47
N THR A 503 32.38 5.28 11.72
CA THR A 503 33.06 5.85 12.90
C THR A 503 33.70 4.76 13.73
N ASN A 504 35.03 4.69 13.66
CA ASN A 504 35.82 3.74 14.42
C ASN A 504 36.49 4.43 15.61
N SER A 505 35.81 4.45 16.76
CA SER A 505 36.42 4.86 18.04
C SER A 505 36.70 3.67 18.97
N GLY A 506 36.44 2.44 18.52
CA GLY A 506 36.49 1.21 19.31
C GLY A 506 37.27 0.10 18.62
N ASN A 507 36.77 -1.13 18.70
CA ASN A 507 37.45 -2.35 18.26
C ASN A 507 36.54 -3.28 17.44
N ASP A 508 35.34 -2.82 17.08
CA ASP A 508 34.30 -3.61 16.45
C ASP A 508 34.07 -3.07 15.02
N ASN A 509 34.87 -3.56 14.07
CA ASN A 509 34.98 -3.00 12.72
C ASN A 509 33.94 -3.55 11.71
N ALA A 510 32.74 -3.91 12.15
CA ALA A 510 31.70 -4.45 11.27
C ALA A 510 30.51 -3.49 11.16
N ALA A 511 29.68 -3.57 10.12
CA ALA A 511 28.38 -2.88 10.10
C ALA A 511 27.34 -3.60 10.96
N ILE A 512 27.31 -4.92 10.84
CA ILE A 512 26.45 -5.83 11.60
C ILE A 512 27.34 -6.83 12.32
N GLY A 513 27.07 -7.08 13.60
CA GLY A 513 27.80 -8.11 14.33
C GLY A 513 26.95 -8.98 15.23
N PHE A 514 27.54 -10.12 15.59
CA PHE A 514 26.87 -11.22 16.29
C PHE A 514 27.50 -11.49 17.66
N GLY A 515 28.78 -11.20 17.90
CA GLY A 515 29.36 -11.16 19.25
C GLY A 515 29.29 -12.47 20.07
N ASN A 516 29.44 -13.65 19.44
CA ASN A 516 29.12 -14.97 20.01
C ASN A 516 27.63 -15.14 20.34
N SER A 517 26.75 -14.50 19.58
CA SER A 517 25.32 -14.65 19.76
C SER A 517 24.88 -16.06 19.42
N ASN A 518 23.76 -16.43 20.03
CA ASN A 518 23.09 -17.69 19.77
C ASN A 518 22.51 -17.82 18.34
N ILE A 519 22.83 -16.91 17.43
CA ILE A 519 22.37 -16.89 16.04
C ILE A 519 23.17 -17.90 15.22
N SER A 520 22.48 -18.81 14.52
CA SER A 520 23.10 -19.83 13.66
C SER A 520 22.90 -19.61 12.16
N SER A 521 21.87 -18.85 11.80
CA SER A 521 21.57 -18.52 10.40
C SER A 521 20.92 -17.14 10.33
N VAL A 522 21.09 -16.49 9.18
CA VAL A 522 20.53 -15.16 8.91
C VAL A 522 19.83 -15.20 7.56
N GLU A 523 18.61 -14.68 7.52
CA GLU A 523 17.92 -14.31 6.30
C GLU A 523 17.95 -12.80 6.15
N ILE A 524 18.36 -12.33 4.98
CA ILE A 524 18.37 -10.93 4.56
C ILE A 524 17.30 -10.78 3.48
N ILE A 525 16.28 -9.99 3.74
CA ILE A 525 15.24 -9.66 2.77
C ILE A 525 15.54 -8.26 2.24
N SER A 526 15.76 -8.13 0.94
CA SER A 526 15.95 -6.83 0.29
C SER A 526 14.73 -6.54 -0.58
N SER A 527 13.87 -5.64 -0.12
CA SER A 527 12.55 -5.39 -0.70
C SER A 527 12.31 -3.91 -0.97
N GLY A 528 11.08 -3.58 -1.36
CA GLY A 528 10.71 -2.24 -1.76
C GLY A 528 11.10 -1.92 -3.20
N SER A 529 11.22 -0.63 -3.52
CA SER A 529 11.49 -0.17 -4.88
C SER A 529 12.30 1.12 -4.89
N ASN A 530 13.62 1.01 -5.02
CA ASN A 530 14.53 2.11 -5.26
C ASN A 530 15.46 1.85 -6.45
N ALA A 531 15.89 2.93 -7.13
CA ALA A 531 16.87 2.84 -8.20
C ALA A 531 18.28 2.51 -7.69
N ALA A 532 18.63 2.92 -6.47
CA ALA A 532 19.83 2.52 -5.77
C ALA A 532 19.60 1.20 -5.03
N ALA A 533 20.66 0.40 -4.90
CA ALA A 533 20.64 -0.82 -4.12
C ALA A 533 20.60 -0.52 -2.62
N ASN A 534 19.96 -1.39 -1.84
CA ASN A 534 20.18 -1.44 -0.41
C ASN A 534 21.65 -1.79 -0.13
N VAL A 535 22.20 -1.30 0.98
CA VAL A 535 23.63 -1.42 1.27
C VAL A 535 23.86 -1.89 2.69
N ILE A 536 24.74 -2.88 2.86
CA ILE A 536 25.34 -3.23 4.15
C ILE A 536 26.85 -3.13 3.98
N ARG A 537 27.50 -2.23 4.71
CA ARG A 537 28.94 -1.97 4.53
C ARG A 537 29.55 -1.30 5.75
N SER A 538 30.81 -1.61 6.05
CA SER A 538 31.63 -0.76 6.92
C SER A 538 32.63 0.00 6.05
N GLU A 539 32.68 1.33 6.21
CA GLU A 539 33.55 2.21 5.43
C GLU A 539 34.96 2.27 6.03
N ASP A 540 35.98 2.10 5.19
CA ASP A 540 37.37 2.23 5.60
C ASP A 540 37.75 3.69 5.87
N ASN A 541 37.98 4.00 7.14
CA ASN A 541 38.53 5.27 7.62
C ASN A 541 39.89 5.11 8.33
N GLY A 542 40.60 3.98 8.16
CA GLY A 542 41.73 3.63 9.02
C GLY A 542 42.72 2.60 8.45
N SER A 543 43.27 1.77 9.32
CA SER A 543 44.24 0.71 9.00
C SER A 543 43.83 -0.66 9.56
N ASP A 544 42.57 -0.78 9.97
CA ASP A 544 42.01 -1.96 10.59
C ASP A 544 41.05 -2.62 9.60
N LEU A 545 40.92 -3.95 9.63
CA LEU A 545 40.02 -4.67 8.73
C LEU A 545 38.54 -4.35 9.04
N TYR A 546 37.76 -4.04 8.02
CA TYR A 546 36.35 -3.67 8.03
C TYR A 546 35.48 -4.71 7.32
N TYR A 547 34.30 -4.98 7.89
CA TYR A 547 33.38 -6.01 7.41
C TYR A 547 31.94 -5.49 7.29
N ALA A 548 31.14 -6.00 6.36
CA ALA A 548 29.68 -5.85 6.50
C ALA A 548 29.19 -6.67 7.71
N PHE A 549 29.75 -7.87 7.92
CA PHE A 549 29.37 -8.80 8.99
C PHE A 549 30.58 -9.32 9.79
N ASP A 550 30.59 -9.12 11.12
CA ASP A 550 31.44 -9.89 12.06
C ASP A 550 30.74 -11.21 12.38
N ASN A 551 31.03 -12.24 11.60
CA ASN A 551 30.53 -13.59 11.76
C ASN A 551 31.56 -14.58 12.34
N GLN A 552 32.70 -14.13 12.88
CA GLN A 552 33.80 -15.01 13.28
C GLN A 552 33.40 -16.09 14.31
N ASN A 553 32.44 -15.76 15.18
CA ASN A 553 31.86 -16.70 16.14
C ASN A 553 30.33 -16.72 16.08
N GLY A 554 29.78 -16.42 14.91
CA GLY A 554 28.35 -16.27 14.67
C GLY A 554 27.84 -17.18 13.55
N PRO A 555 26.82 -16.75 12.81
CA PRO A 555 26.24 -17.54 11.73
C PRO A 555 27.23 -17.71 10.58
N THR A 556 27.27 -18.90 9.99
CA THR A 556 27.97 -19.13 8.72
C THR A 556 27.01 -19.27 7.55
N ASN A 557 25.71 -19.45 7.81
CA ASN A 557 24.70 -19.62 6.78
C ASN A 557 23.88 -18.34 6.64
N PHE A 558 23.88 -17.79 5.43
CA PHE A 558 23.11 -16.59 5.07
C PHE A 558 22.22 -16.93 3.88
N THR A 559 20.98 -16.47 3.90
CA THR A 559 20.08 -16.50 2.76
C THR A 559 19.72 -15.08 2.36
N ILE A 560 19.59 -14.82 1.06
CA ILE A 560 19.12 -13.53 0.54
C ILE A 560 17.86 -13.77 -0.29
N SER A 561 16.88 -12.89 -0.11
CA SER A 561 15.64 -12.90 -0.87
C SER A 561 15.15 -11.49 -1.18
N GLY A 562 14.09 -11.38 -1.97
CA GLY A 562 13.43 -10.12 -2.28
C GLY A 562 13.84 -9.54 -3.64
N SER A 563 13.15 -8.47 -4.03
CA SER A 563 13.23 -7.90 -5.38
C SER A 563 14.14 -6.68 -5.52
N GLN A 564 14.54 -6.07 -4.41
CA GLN A 564 15.38 -4.88 -4.43
C GLN A 564 16.86 -5.28 -4.50
N ALA A 565 17.62 -4.61 -5.37
CA ALA A 565 19.05 -4.84 -5.49
C ALA A 565 19.76 -4.65 -4.13
N LEU A 566 20.76 -5.48 -3.85
CA LEU A 566 21.48 -5.49 -2.57
C LEU A 566 22.99 -5.49 -2.79
N THR A 567 23.68 -4.62 -2.05
CA THR A 567 25.14 -4.57 -2.01
C THR A 567 25.66 -4.92 -0.62
N ILE A 568 26.52 -5.93 -0.55
CA ILE A 568 27.28 -6.30 0.65
C ILE A 568 28.74 -5.90 0.41
N THR A 569 29.14 -4.76 0.98
CA THR A 569 30.46 -4.10 0.84
C THR A 569 30.85 -3.67 -0.58
N ALA A 570 30.51 -4.43 -1.63
CA ALA A 570 30.96 -4.25 -3.01
C ALA A 570 30.29 -3.09 -3.78
N GLU A 571 30.12 -1.94 -3.13
CA GLU A 571 29.67 -0.72 -3.78
C GLU A 571 30.63 -0.34 -4.91
N THR A 572 30.08 0.25 -5.96
CA THR A 572 30.87 0.72 -7.10
C THR A 572 31.87 1.78 -6.63
N GLY A 573 33.15 1.62 -6.91
CA GLY A 573 34.24 2.48 -6.43
C GLY A 573 35.06 1.88 -5.28
N VAL A 574 34.57 0.83 -4.62
CA VAL A 574 35.21 0.29 -3.41
C VAL A 574 36.35 -0.64 -3.77
N ASN A 575 37.56 -0.36 -3.26
CA ASN A 575 38.74 -1.20 -3.49
C ASN A 575 38.68 -2.46 -2.62
N LEU A 576 38.61 -3.64 -3.25
CA LEU A 576 38.53 -4.95 -2.60
C LEU A 576 39.76 -5.83 -2.88
N ASN A 577 40.94 -5.22 -2.96
CA ASN A 577 42.20 -5.93 -3.10
C ASN A 577 42.67 -6.55 -1.77
N ALA A 578 43.65 -7.47 -1.81
CA ALA A 578 44.24 -8.07 -0.60
C ALA A 578 44.89 -7.07 0.37
N ALA A 579 45.22 -5.87 -0.12
CA ALA A 579 45.77 -4.78 0.67
C ALA A 579 44.71 -3.74 1.09
N SER A 580 43.45 -3.90 0.66
CA SER A 580 42.35 -3.10 1.20
C SER A 580 41.86 -3.72 2.50
N ASP A 581 41.31 -2.86 3.34
CA ASP A 581 40.80 -3.28 4.63
C ASP A 581 39.31 -3.67 4.58
N GLU A 582 38.58 -3.52 3.47
CA GLU A 582 37.14 -3.85 3.38
C GLU A 582 36.83 -5.26 2.82
N ARG A 583 35.90 -5.98 3.47
CA ARG A 583 35.32 -7.27 3.01
C ARG A 583 33.83 -7.38 3.37
N GLY A 584 33.12 -8.36 2.84
CA GLY A 584 31.73 -8.61 3.26
C GLY A 584 31.65 -9.31 4.61
N PHE A 585 32.48 -10.33 4.81
CA PHE A 585 32.42 -11.19 6.00
C PHE A 585 33.79 -11.34 6.65
N GLU A 586 33.83 -11.42 7.98
CA GLU A 586 35.06 -11.67 8.73
C GLU A 586 35.55 -13.12 8.58
N GLY A 587 34.63 -14.08 8.60
CA GLY A 587 34.87 -15.51 8.45
C GLY A 587 34.14 -16.12 7.25
N ALA A 588 34.44 -17.39 6.98
CA ALA A 588 33.87 -18.14 5.87
C ALA A 588 32.33 -18.13 5.87
N VAL A 589 31.74 -17.95 4.70
CA VAL A 589 30.29 -17.86 4.52
C VAL A 589 29.75 -18.95 3.58
N ASN A 590 28.54 -19.42 3.87
CA ASN A 590 27.67 -20.15 2.97
C ASN A 590 26.45 -19.27 2.70
N LEU A 591 26.48 -18.54 1.59
CA LEU A 591 25.50 -17.55 1.18
C LEU A 591 24.66 -18.11 0.03
N ASP A 592 23.35 -18.19 0.23
CA ASP A 592 22.37 -18.64 -0.75
C ASP A 592 21.46 -17.47 -1.16
N GLY A 593 21.72 -16.89 -2.32
CA GLY A 593 20.92 -15.83 -2.93
C GLY A 593 19.82 -16.33 -3.87
N SER A 594 19.56 -17.64 -3.96
CA SER A 594 18.71 -18.21 -5.02
C SER A 594 17.25 -17.74 -5.02
N ASN A 595 16.79 -17.10 -3.94
CA ASN A 595 15.45 -16.50 -3.84
C ASN A 595 15.43 -14.97 -4.06
N ALA A 596 16.59 -14.36 -4.35
CA ALA A 596 16.68 -12.95 -4.68
C ALA A 596 16.43 -12.76 -6.18
N THR A 597 15.64 -11.73 -6.53
CA THR A 597 15.39 -11.37 -7.93
C THR A 597 15.99 -10.02 -8.31
N GLY A 598 16.43 -9.22 -7.33
CA GLY A 598 17.20 -8.00 -7.58
C GLY A 598 18.69 -8.30 -7.73
N ASP A 599 19.40 -7.45 -8.47
CA ASP A 599 20.85 -7.60 -8.69
C ASP A 599 21.62 -7.61 -7.35
N LEU A 600 22.50 -8.57 -7.18
CA LEU A 600 23.35 -8.74 -6.01
C LEU A 600 24.79 -8.31 -6.30
N ARG A 601 25.37 -7.52 -5.40
CA ARG A 601 26.79 -7.16 -5.44
C ARG A 601 27.44 -7.57 -4.14
N ILE A 602 28.15 -8.69 -4.16
CA ILE A 602 28.58 -9.37 -2.93
C ILE A 602 30.10 -9.51 -2.90
N ALA A 603 30.70 -9.03 -1.81
CA ALA A 603 32.05 -9.39 -1.42
C ALA A 603 32.03 -10.53 -0.40
N GLY A 604 32.84 -11.56 -0.61
CA GLY A 604 33.08 -12.65 0.33
C GLY A 604 33.99 -12.25 1.49
N SER A 605 34.73 -13.22 1.99
CA SER A 605 35.62 -13.14 3.14
C SER A 605 37.09 -13.32 2.73
N GLY A 606 37.99 -13.42 3.72
CA GLY A 606 39.38 -13.84 3.46
C GLY A 606 39.57 -15.36 3.43
N ALA A 607 38.51 -16.14 3.60
CA ALA A 607 38.52 -17.59 3.77
C ALA A 607 37.76 -18.26 2.60
N ALA A 608 37.63 -19.59 2.63
CA ALA A 608 36.90 -20.34 1.61
C ALA A 608 35.38 -20.15 1.78
N ASP A 609 34.75 -19.48 0.83
CA ASP A 609 33.33 -19.17 0.82
C ASP A 609 32.54 -20.02 -0.20
N VAL A 610 31.25 -20.19 0.07
CA VAL A 610 30.26 -20.65 -0.90
C VAL A 610 29.28 -19.49 -1.10
N ILE A 611 29.23 -18.93 -2.30
CA ILE A 611 28.39 -17.78 -2.64
C ILE A 611 27.57 -18.12 -3.87
N GLN A 612 26.26 -18.08 -3.71
CA GLN A 612 25.30 -18.25 -4.78
C GLN A 612 24.52 -16.94 -4.98
N GLY A 613 24.48 -16.46 -6.22
CA GLY A 613 23.67 -15.32 -6.66
C GLY A 613 22.17 -15.61 -6.68
N GLY A 614 21.40 -14.67 -7.23
CA GLY A 614 19.96 -14.74 -7.46
C GLY A 614 19.64 -14.86 -8.95
N SER A 615 18.46 -14.37 -9.36
CA SER A 615 18.08 -14.33 -10.79
C SER A 615 18.38 -12.98 -11.47
N GLY A 616 19.10 -12.09 -10.77
CA GLY A 616 19.49 -10.76 -11.25
C GLY A 616 20.82 -10.80 -12.01
N ASN A 617 21.34 -9.65 -12.45
CA ASN A 617 22.69 -9.59 -13.02
C ASN A 617 23.69 -9.33 -11.89
N ASP A 618 24.28 -10.40 -11.37
CA ASP A 618 25.03 -10.33 -10.13
C ASP A 618 26.51 -10.04 -10.36
N VAL A 619 27.16 -9.49 -9.33
CA VAL A 619 28.59 -9.26 -9.28
C VAL A 619 29.16 -9.88 -8.02
N LEU A 620 29.88 -10.97 -8.18
CA LEU A 620 30.37 -11.82 -7.09
C LEU A 620 31.90 -11.72 -6.97
N TYR A 621 32.38 -11.32 -5.79
CA TYR A 621 33.79 -11.33 -5.44
C TYR A 621 34.04 -12.39 -4.36
N GLY A 622 34.70 -13.50 -4.70
CA GLY A 622 35.10 -14.49 -3.69
C GLY A 622 36.22 -14.02 -2.75
N LEU A 623 37.02 -13.03 -3.18
CA LEU A 623 38.19 -12.52 -2.44
C LEU A 623 39.23 -13.63 -2.12
N GLY A 624 39.55 -13.84 -0.84
CA GLY A 624 40.57 -14.81 -0.42
C GLY A 624 40.06 -16.25 -0.42
N GLY A 625 40.96 -17.22 -0.24
CA GLY A 625 40.58 -18.63 -0.06
C GLY A 625 40.10 -19.33 -1.34
N ASP A 626 39.79 -20.61 -1.20
CA ASP A 626 39.29 -21.44 -2.30
C ASP A 626 37.76 -21.40 -2.30
N ASN A 627 37.17 -20.60 -3.18
CA ASN A 627 35.74 -20.27 -3.16
C ASN A 627 34.92 -21.15 -4.10
N VAL A 628 33.63 -21.23 -3.86
CA VAL A 628 32.63 -21.80 -4.76
C VAL A 628 31.61 -20.71 -5.09
N LEU A 629 31.54 -20.33 -6.36
CA LEU A 629 30.71 -19.24 -6.85
C LEU A 629 29.67 -19.79 -7.85
N THR A 630 28.42 -19.38 -7.70
CA THR A 630 27.31 -19.75 -8.59
C THR A 630 26.54 -18.49 -8.94
N GLY A 631 26.31 -18.21 -10.22
CA GLY A 631 25.60 -17.02 -10.68
C GLY A 631 24.08 -17.19 -10.64
N ASN A 632 23.61 -18.36 -11.08
CA ASN A 632 22.25 -18.74 -11.45
C ASN A 632 21.77 -18.10 -12.77
N GLU A 633 20.63 -17.40 -12.77
CA GLU A 633 20.05 -16.80 -13.97
C GLU A 633 20.49 -15.34 -14.04
N GLY A 634 20.74 -14.81 -15.23
CA GLY A 634 21.20 -13.43 -15.40
C GLY A 634 22.56 -13.39 -16.10
N SER A 635 23.01 -12.19 -16.43
CA SER A 635 24.36 -11.97 -16.97
C SER A 635 25.32 -11.63 -15.84
N ASP A 636 25.93 -12.64 -15.25
CA ASP A 636 26.70 -12.49 -14.02
C ASP A 636 28.17 -12.14 -14.24
N GLN A 637 28.80 -11.53 -13.24
CA GLN A 637 30.24 -11.24 -13.22
C GLN A 637 30.93 -11.92 -12.04
N PHE A 638 31.81 -12.87 -12.32
CA PHE A 638 32.71 -13.47 -11.33
C PHE A 638 34.04 -12.68 -11.31
N ARG A 639 34.22 -11.81 -10.33
CA ARG A 639 35.33 -10.84 -10.30
C ARG A 639 36.48 -11.28 -9.41
N PHE A 640 37.68 -11.31 -10.00
CA PHE A 640 38.91 -11.71 -9.33
C PHE A 640 39.90 -10.54 -9.21
N SER A 641 40.20 -10.19 -7.95
CA SER A 641 41.25 -9.24 -7.58
C SER A 641 42.54 -9.96 -7.16
N ASN A 642 43.47 -9.26 -6.51
CA ASN A 642 44.82 -9.78 -6.22
C ASN A 642 44.93 -10.65 -4.94
N TRP A 643 43.84 -11.30 -4.54
CA TRP A 643 43.85 -12.26 -3.43
C TRP A 643 44.49 -13.59 -3.81
N SER A 644 44.83 -14.38 -2.78
CA SER A 644 45.32 -15.75 -2.93
C SER A 644 44.19 -16.76 -2.74
N GLY A 645 44.19 -17.80 -3.58
CA GLY A 645 43.21 -18.89 -3.54
C GLY A 645 42.71 -19.22 -4.95
N THR A 646 41.99 -20.32 -5.09
CA THR A 646 41.41 -20.79 -6.36
C THR A 646 39.90 -20.86 -6.24
N SER A 647 39.18 -20.12 -7.08
CA SER A 647 37.70 -20.16 -7.06
C SER A 647 37.16 -21.16 -8.07
N THR A 648 36.08 -21.84 -7.74
CA THR A 648 35.32 -22.72 -8.62
C THR A 648 34.03 -22.03 -9.00
N ILE A 649 33.80 -21.79 -10.29
CA ILE A 649 32.56 -21.26 -10.83
C ILE A 649 31.68 -22.44 -11.26
N GLN A 650 30.48 -22.59 -10.71
CA GLN A 650 29.66 -23.81 -10.89
C GLN A 650 28.90 -23.86 -12.21
N ASP A 651 28.43 -22.71 -12.72
CA ASP A 651 27.38 -22.64 -13.73
C ASP A 651 27.64 -21.63 -14.85
N PHE A 652 28.91 -21.27 -15.09
CA PHE A 652 29.33 -20.30 -16.09
C PHE A 652 28.71 -20.54 -17.49
N THR A 653 27.95 -19.58 -17.99
CA THR A 653 27.29 -19.63 -19.29
C THR A 653 28.00 -18.72 -20.30
N ALA A 654 28.69 -19.33 -21.26
CA ALA A 654 29.42 -18.60 -22.29
C ALA A 654 28.50 -17.71 -23.15
N GLY A 655 28.91 -16.46 -23.35
CA GLY A 655 28.18 -15.41 -24.06
C GLY A 655 27.11 -14.70 -23.22
N GLU A 656 26.95 -15.08 -21.95
CA GLU A 656 26.02 -14.48 -20.99
C GLU A 656 26.78 -13.99 -19.75
N ASP A 657 27.50 -14.90 -19.09
CA ASP A 657 28.35 -14.60 -17.93
C ASP A 657 29.73 -14.08 -18.33
N THR A 658 30.37 -13.38 -17.40
CA THR A 658 31.72 -12.87 -17.59
C THR A 658 32.63 -13.12 -16.40
N VAL A 659 33.92 -13.34 -16.68
CA VAL A 659 34.98 -13.34 -15.68
C VAL A 659 35.66 -11.97 -15.67
N GLY A 660 35.58 -11.30 -14.52
CA GLY A 660 36.19 -9.99 -14.32
C GLY A 660 37.63 -10.08 -13.84
N LEU A 661 38.55 -9.41 -14.52
CA LEU A 661 39.98 -9.48 -14.28
C LEU A 661 40.58 -8.09 -14.03
N GLN A 662 41.43 -7.99 -13.01
CA GLN A 662 42.09 -6.72 -12.64
C GLN A 662 43.63 -6.82 -12.50
N ARG A 663 44.21 -8.03 -12.40
CA ARG A 663 45.67 -8.22 -12.18
C ARG A 663 46.56 -7.88 -13.39
N VAL A 664 45.97 -7.62 -14.55
CA VAL A 664 46.64 -7.27 -15.81
C VAL A 664 46.01 -5.97 -16.28
N ALA A 665 46.84 -4.97 -16.58
CA ALA A 665 46.41 -3.80 -17.35
C ALA A 665 46.50 -4.16 -18.84
N PHE A 666 45.37 -4.50 -19.45
CA PHE A 666 45.32 -4.93 -20.84
C PHE A 666 45.68 -3.76 -21.77
N GLY A 667 46.39 -4.06 -22.86
CA GLY A 667 46.98 -3.01 -23.70
C GLY A 667 45.97 -2.26 -24.58
N ASN A 668 44.82 -2.88 -24.87
CA ASN A 668 43.81 -2.39 -25.82
C ASN A 668 42.40 -2.37 -25.22
N THR A 669 42.26 -2.67 -23.93
CA THR A 669 41.03 -2.60 -23.16
C THR A 669 41.15 -1.43 -22.18
N THR A 670 40.05 -0.77 -21.87
CA THR A 670 40.02 0.32 -20.89
C THR A 670 39.03 -0.06 -19.81
N GLU A 671 39.57 -0.42 -18.66
CA GLU A 671 38.81 -0.80 -17.47
C GLU A 671 37.76 0.24 -17.05
N THR A 672 36.63 -0.24 -16.53
CA THR A 672 35.58 0.57 -15.90
C THR A 672 35.06 -0.13 -14.65
N GLN A 673 34.33 0.60 -13.80
CA GLN A 673 33.77 0.02 -12.57
C GLN A 673 32.67 -1.01 -12.86
N ALA A 674 31.95 -0.83 -13.97
CA ALA A 674 30.96 -1.78 -14.48
C ALA A 674 31.58 -3.04 -15.14
N GLY A 675 32.87 -2.99 -15.47
CA GLY A 675 33.55 -4.01 -16.27
C GLY A 675 33.41 -3.72 -17.76
N THR A 676 34.54 -3.67 -18.46
CA THR A 676 34.59 -3.47 -19.91
C THR A 676 34.96 -4.79 -20.56
N VAL A 677 34.17 -5.25 -21.55
CA VAL A 677 34.51 -6.43 -22.36
C VAL A 677 35.93 -6.32 -22.90
N VAL A 678 36.71 -7.39 -22.73
CA VAL A 678 38.10 -7.45 -23.19
C VAL A 678 38.14 -7.30 -24.72
N SER A 679 39.08 -6.50 -25.22
CA SER A 679 39.30 -6.33 -26.65
C SER A 679 39.69 -7.66 -27.31
N THR A 680 39.25 -7.88 -28.55
CA THR A 680 39.72 -9.02 -29.35
C THR A 680 41.23 -9.02 -29.53
N ASP A 681 41.87 -7.84 -29.48
CA ASP A 681 43.32 -7.77 -29.53
C ASP A 681 43.96 -8.27 -28.23
N ASP A 682 43.26 -8.21 -27.09
CA ASP A 682 43.76 -8.65 -25.79
C ASP A 682 43.44 -10.11 -25.43
N TYR A 683 42.66 -10.78 -26.28
CA TYR A 683 42.35 -12.21 -26.22
C TYR A 683 43.06 -12.96 -27.36
N ILE A 684 44.04 -13.80 -27.03
CA ILE A 684 44.86 -14.53 -28.00
C ILE A 684 44.43 -15.99 -28.07
N GLU A 685 43.90 -16.35 -29.23
CA GLU A 685 43.64 -17.74 -29.62
C GLU A 685 44.87 -18.37 -30.28
N ASN A 686 44.83 -19.70 -30.46
CA ASN A 686 45.78 -20.47 -31.28
C ASN A 686 47.18 -20.74 -30.69
N VAL A 687 47.37 -20.62 -29.36
CA VAL A 687 48.62 -21.06 -28.71
C VAL A 687 48.53 -22.54 -28.34
N ALA A 688 49.52 -23.34 -28.72
CA ALA A 688 49.45 -24.80 -28.51
C ALA A 688 49.83 -25.23 -27.09
N SER A 689 50.75 -24.53 -26.42
CA SER A 689 51.25 -24.90 -25.08
C SER A 689 51.97 -23.74 -24.39
N ILE A 690 52.21 -23.87 -23.08
CA ILE A 690 52.98 -22.90 -22.28
C ILE A 690 54.39 -22.68 -22.85
N THR A 691 55.05 -23.74 -23.33
CA THR A 691 56.38 -23.63 -23.96
C THR A 691 56.37 -22.84 -25.28
N GLY A 692 55.20 -22.67 -25.88
CA GLY A 692 55.01 -21.90 -27.12
C GLY A 692 54.81 -20.41 -26.90
N LEU A 693 54.63 -19.96 -25.64
CA LEU A 693 54.42 -18.56 -25.32
C LEU A 693 55.63 -17.68 -25.69
N SER A 694 55.35 -16.51 -26.24
CA SER A 694 56.31 -15.51 -26.66
C SER A 694 56.00 -14.15 -26.03
N ASN A 695 56.88 -13.16 -26.16
CA ASN A 695 56.59 -11.83 -25.63
C ASN A 695 55.38 -11.14 -26.32
N ALA A 696 54.87 -11.66 -27.44
CA ALA A 696 53.67 -11.14 -28.10
C ALA A 696 52.39 -11.35 -27.27
N GLU A 697 52.38 -12.35 -26.40
CA GLU A 697 51.26 -12.66 -25.52
C GLU A 697 51.25 -11.82 -24.23
N THR A 698 52.22 -10.93 -24.01
CA THR A 698 52.32 -10.13 -22.76
C THR A 698 51.08 -9.25 -22.53
N LEU A 699 50.56 -9.27 -21.30
CA LEU A 699 49.35 -8.56 -20.86
C LEU A 699 48.10 -8.98 -21.66
N ARG A 700 47.89 -10.29 -21.80
CA ARG A 700 46.78 -10.89 -22.54
C ARG A 700 46.09 -12.00 -21.76
N ILE A 701 44.91 -12.39 -22.24
CA ILE A 701 44.32 -13.70 -21.98
C ILE A 701 44.74 -14.60 -23.15
N VAL A 702 45.37 -15.72 -22.86
CA VAL A 702 45.86 -16.65 -23.89
C VAL A 702 45.13 -17.98 -23.76
N GLU A 703 44.37 -18.34 -24.78
CA GLU A 703 43.67 -19.62 -24.87
C GLU A 703 44.57 -20.69 -25.48
N LEU A 704 44.73 -21.80 -24.74
CA LEU A 704 45.49 -22.96 -25.22
C LEU A 704 44.60 -23.94 -26.01
N GLN A 705 45.02 -24.26 -27.23
CA GLN A 705 44.33 -25.18 -28.13
C GLN A 705 44.55 -26.67 -27.83
N THR A 706 45.32 -27.01 -26.79
CA THR A 706 45.55 -28.40 -26.40
C THR A 706 45.37 -28.59 -24.91
N ALA A 707 44.84 -29.75 -24.55
CA ALA A 707 44.72 -30.16 -23.17
C ALA A 707 46.11 -30.41 -22.55
N LEU A 708 46.35 -29.86 -21.36
CA LEU A 708 47.57 -30.09 -20.58
C LEU A 708 47.24 -30.91 -19.33
N SER A 709 48.18 -31.66 -18.81
CA SER A 709 48.06 -32.27 -17.47
C SER A 709 48.41 -31.26 -16.38
N GLN A 710 47.95 -31.48 -15.15
CA GLN A 710 48.33 -30.67 -13.98
C GLN A 710 49.84 -30.40 -13.92
N ASP A 711 50.66 -31.45 -14.05
CA ASP A 711 52.12 -31.35 -14.02
C ASP A 711 52.67 -30.39 -15.09
N GLN A 712 52.06 -30.38 -16.28
CA GLN A 712 52.46 -29.49 -17.36
C GLN A 712 52.08 -28.05 -17.08
N ILE A 713 50.87 -27.82 -16.56
CA ILE A 713 50.38 -26.48 -16.22
C ILE A 713 51.21 -25.86 -15.11
N GLU A 714 51.56 -26.63 -14.07
CA GLU A 714 52.32 -26.14 -12.91
C GLU A 714 53.81 -25.96 -13.20
N ASN A 715 54.41 -26.78 -14.07
CA ASN A 715 55.88 -26.87 -14.17
C ASN A 715 56.47 -26.47 -15.53
N GLN A 716 55.69 -26.36 -16.60
CA GLN A 716 56.24 -25.87 -17.88
C GLN A 716 56.53 -24.37 -17.82
N THR A 717 57.57 -23.94 -18.54
CA THR A 717 57.96 -22.54 -18.65
C THR A 717 57.97 -22.10 -20.11
N GLY A 718 57.63 -20.84 -20.34
CA GLY A 718 57.63 -20.16 -21.62
C GLY A 718 58.58 -18.96 -21.64
N SER A 719 58.17 -17.89 -22.31
CA SER A 719 58.89 -16.60 -22.31
C SER A 719 58.60 -15.78 -21.06
N ALA A 720 59.45 -14.79 -20.77
CA ALA A 720 59.30 -13.92 -19.60
C ALA A 720 58.23 -12.85 -19.86
N LEU A 721 56.99 -13.16 -19.48
CA LEU A 721 55.80 -12.33 -19.69
C LEU A 721 54.78 -12.53 -18.55
N GLN A 722 53.98 -11.50 -18.31
CA GLN A 722 52.83 -11.52 -17.41
C GLN A 722 51.55 -11.71 -18.22
N SER A 723 50.74 -12.74 -17.94
CA SER A 723 49.47 -13.01 -18.67
C SER A 723 48.58 -14.00 -17.93
N TYR A 724 47.31 -14.00 -18.32
CA TYR A 724 46.39 -15.08 -18.02
C TYR A 724 46.46 -16.18 -19.09
N ILE A 725 46.37 -17.44 -18.66
CA ILE A 725 46.32 -18.62 -19.52
C ILE A 725 45.02 -19.36 -19.25
N LEU A 726 44.19 -19.49 -20.28
CA LEU A 726 42.99 -20.31 -20.29
C LEU A 726 43.35 -21.68 -20.87
N VAL A 727 43.17 -22.75 -20.08
CA VAL A 727 43.66 -24.09 -20.42
C VAL A 727 42.66 -25.17 -19.98
N PHE A 728 42.48 -26.19 -20.81
CA PHE A 728 41.77 -27.40 -20.41
C PHE A 728 42.73 -28.37 -19.73
N ASN A 729 42.46 -28.69 -18.47
CA ASN A 729 43.29 -29.58 -17.68
C ASN A 729 42.80 -31.03 -17.79
N SER A 730 43.55 -31.86 -18.50
CA SER A 730 43.26 -33.28 -18.70
C SER A 730 43.33 -34.14 -17.43
N THR A 731 43.92 -33.63 -16.34
CA THR A 731 43.97 -34.32 -15.05
C THR A 731 42.68 -34.10 -14.25
N SER A 732 42.22 -32.85 -14.14
CA SER A 732 40.96 -32.50 -13.44
C SER A 732 39.72 -32.74 -14.32
N GLY A 733 39.89 -32.68 -15.65
CA GLY A 733 38.82 -32.74 -16.63
C GLY A 733 38.07 -31.41 -16.80
N LYS A 734 38.64 -30.29 -16.35
CA LYS A 734 37.96 -29.00 -16.29
C LYS A 734 38.69 -27.91 -17.08
N GLY A 735 37.95 -26.89 -17.49
CA GLY A 735 38.50 -25.62 -17.93
C GLY A 735 39.06 -24.81 -16.77
N GLU A 736 40.24 -24.21 -16.92
CA GLU A 736 40.94 -23.51 -15.86
C GLU A 736 41.55 -22.20 -16.36
N LEU A 737 41.49 -21.16 -15.52
CA LEU A 737 42.16 -19.88 -15.74
C LEU A 737 43.34 -19.74 -14.77
N TRP A 738 44.53 -19.58 -15.32
CA TRP A 738 45.78 -19.44 -14.59
C TRP A 738 46.39 -18.07 -14.82
N PHE A 739 47.13 -17.57 -13.86
CA PHE A 739 47.89 -16.33 -13.97
C PHE A 739 49.33 -16.55 -13.52
N ASP A 740 50.25 -15.87 -14.19
CA ASP A 740 51.64 -15.76 -13.75
C ASP A 740 52.15 -14.35 -14.05
N THR A 741 52.95 -13.78 -13.13
CA THR A 741 53.65 -12.52 -13.40
C THR A 741 54.86 -12.72 -14.30
N ASP A 742 55.38 -13.95 -14.39
CA ASP A 742 56.49 -14.32 -15.25
C ASP A 742 56.43 -15.80 -15.62
N TRP A 743 55.83 -16.11 -16.79
CA TRP A 743 55.71 -17.46 -17.33
C TRP A 743 57.05 -18.15 -17.66
N SER A 744 58.20 -17.47 -17.57
CA SER A 744 59.52 -18.12 -17.65
C SER A 744 59.94 -18.79 -16.33
N THR A 745 59.22 -18.50 -15.24
CA THR A 745 59.35 -19.14 -13.94
C THR A 745 58.00 -19.69 -13.47
N THR A 746 57.95 -20.30 -12.28
CA THR A 746 56.70 -20.81 -11.67
C THR A 746 56.40 -20.16 -10.32
N THR A 747 57.21 -19.19 -9.90
CA THR A 747 57.18 -18.66 -8.51
C THR A 747 55.92 -17.86 -8.22
N SER A 748 55.40 -17.15 -9.21
CA SER A 748 54.18 -16.33 -9.13
C SER A 748 52.97 -17.00 -9.76
N ARG A 749 53.08 -18.28 -10.13
CA ARG A 749 51.99 -19.01 -10.77
C ARG A 749 50.86 -19.23 -9.77
N SER A 750 49.66 -18.84 -10.15
CA SER A 750 48.45 -19.08 -9.36
C SER A 750 47.30 -19.46 -10.26
N GLN A 751 46.55 -20.48 -9.88
CA GLN A 751 45.24 -20.73 -10.46
C GLN A 751 44.28 -19.65 -9.97
N THR A 752 43.54 -19.04 -10.89
CA THR A 752 42.58 -17.98 -10.58
C THR A 752 41.18 -18.58 -10.46
N ALA A 753 40.77 -19.35 -11.47
CA ALA A 753 39.46 -19.98 -11.50
C ALA A 753 39.47 -21.38 -12.12
N VAL A 754 38.54 -22.21 -11.67
CA VAL A 754 38.10 -23.47 -12.30
C VAL A 754 36.66 -23.26 -12.76
N PHE A 755 36.36 -23.62 -14.00
CA PHE A 755 34.99 -23.65 -14.51
C PHE A 755 34.44 -25.07 -14.36
N ASP A 756 33.55 -25.30 -13.40
CA ASP A 756 33.08 -26.66 -13.08
C ASP A 756 32.16 -27.24 -14.17
N ASN A 757 31.49 -26.42 -14.96
CA ASN A 757 30.62 -26.87 -16.05
C ASN A 757 31.29 -26.88 -17.43
N ILE A 758 32.58 -26.53 -17.53
CA ILE A 758 33.37 -26.62 -18.76
C ILE A 758 34.20 -27.91 -18.73
N ASP A 759 33.60 -28.99 -19.25
CA ASP A 759 34.08 -30.37 -19.10
C ASP A 759 34.85 -30.90 -20.32
N SER A 760 35.04 -30.07 -21.34
CA SER A 760 35.78 -30.44 -22.54
C SER A 760 36.62 -29.31 -23.09
N LEU A 761 37.69 -29.68 -23.82
CA LEU A 761 38.49 -28.72 -24.57
C LEU A 761 37.66 -27.94 -25.58
N VAL A 762 36.62 -28.55 -26.16
CA VAL A 762 35.76 -27.89 -27.16
C VAL A 762 34.97 -26.76 -26.52
N GLU A 763 34.41 -26.98 -25.32
CA GLU A 763 33.70 -25.94 -24.58
C GLU A 763 34.66 -24.82 -24.14
N LEU A 764 35.86 -25.15 -23.67
CA LEU A 764 36.87 -24.15 -23.31
C LEU A 764 37.29 -23.29 -24.50
N THR A 765 37.55 -23.89 -25.68
CA THR A 765 37.87 -23.14 -26.91
C THR A 765 36.64 -22.50 -27.56
N GLY A 766 35.46 -22.69 -26.97
CA GLY A 766 34.24 -21.98 -27.35
C GLY A 766 34.10 -20.63 -26.65
N LEU A 767 34.91 -20.38 -25.61
CA LEU A 767 35.02 -19.08 -24.96
C LEU A 767 35.69 -18.06 -25.89
N SER A 768 35.47 -16.79 -25.61
CA SER A 768 35.89 -15.66 -26.42
C SER A 768 36.19 -14.44 -25.56
N ASN A 769 36.60 -13.35 -26.21
CA ASN A 769 36.85 -12.09 -25.51
C ASN A 769 35.60 -11.52 -24.79
N THR A 770 34.37 -11.90 -25.19
CA THR A 770 33.14 -11.42 -24.56
C THR A 770 32.84 -12.07 -23.22
N ASP A 771 33.46 -13.22 -22.94
CA ASP A 771 33.34 -13.97 -21.68
C ASP A 771 34.24 -13.39 -20.56
N PHE A 772 34.96 -12.31 -20.86
CA PHE A 772 35.89 -11.66 -19.95
C PHE A 772 35.70 -10.14 -19.96
N VAL A 773 35.80 -9.55 -18.77
CA VAL A 773 35.80 -8.09 -18.61
C VAL A 773 37.04 -7.63 -17.85
N GLU A 774 37.59 -6.49 -18.24
CA GLU A 774 38.55 -5.75 -17.44
C GLU A 774 37.80 -4.74 -16.58
N TYR A 775 38.02 -4.79 -15.27
CA TYR A 775 37.33 -3.90 -14.33
C TYR A 775 38.32 -3.14 -13.45
N THR A 776 37.89 -1.96 -13.03
CA THR A 776 38.54 -1.17 -11.98
C THR A 776 37.58 -1.03 -10.80
N PHE A 777 38.10 -0.64 -9.65
CA PHE A 777 37.26 -0.49 -8.46
C PHE A 777 36.35 0.74 -8.57
#